data_AF-B4GH11-F1
#
_entry.id   AF-B4GH11-F1
#
_cell.length_a   1.000
_cell.length_b   1.000
_cell.length_c   1.000
_cell.angle_alpha   90.00
_cell.angle_beta   90.00
_cell.angle_gamma   90.00
#
_symmetry.space_group_name_H-M   'P 1'
#
loop_
_entity.id
_entity.type
_entity.pdbx_description
1 polymer ?
#
loop_
_entity_poly.entity_id
_entity_poly.type
_entity_poly.pdbx_seq_one_letter_code
_entity_poly.pdbx_strand_id
1 'polypeptide(L)'
;MDLQQLEDEARQAALKDIQNMLQRPGQLEKVEQYRHRIARKKASVEALLKTGMQNQLDGVRVGLKQLETCMQDVREVRRRMNEVENLLQGVPEVYDALEVVREENTKHSQYATAMENLKHIFNVDASVQKTMGLIDEDKLLNAHQCLADLENSRDDLLYELHKQPKQHASDKITLKRHFEKVDTVSQALEKKLRLILSRTLNTVRKKPTVIVTALRIIEREEKNDQFAVQQQKVTGFLPPGRPKAWRKMILDVLQSSVATRIEGSKLEERTDNKMWLVRDLEILRQIILEDLRVVKSLCVPCFPPHYDIFNEYVKFYHEGLSSYLDTIVRSGLEGNEYVSMLAWVTHTYPGTELMSHPDLNVDVHKLIGTLLRPEHLKALEDEYLQNMQRNYQEWMTKAAETEKVEWFSETVPDQDEHYYHTSAPVIIFQMIDQHLQVTNTIHQELTFKALVMSIQQVEIFGQTYLKNVIELKEHHFRNRDQIKYFTHYIITIVNNSQQMVELAQQMKQLYWPKSRTEHYEDFERLLATFQRIRAHAASYLLEEAFLDMECHFHDLFTVKWLASSMSVDTICVTLDDYFQDYNHLRPNNFEMVINEAQKLLAKRYIRALLSKRLSKPRVECDAITRKIKQEAKRFKLFFEKIAPKISLSDSPLDLITTLSGLLISDIELLVLDLHTLLGSYPSLTEDHLVRLFYIRNDVKAAEVREKVQDAMKSKKAMVSIAKQDCIFKEIVFSDKLW
;
A
#
# COMPACT_ATOMS: atom_id res chain seq x y z
N MET A 1 -4.12 44.19 -52.20
CA MET A 1 -3.35 45.00 -51.23
C MET A 1 -3.14 46.35 -51.85
N ASP A 2 -3.60 47.40 -51.20
CA ASP A 2 -3.52 48.75 -51.74
C ASP A 2 -2.09 49.27 -51.53
N LEU A 3 -1.30 49.33 -52.60
CA LEU A 3 0.13 49.68 -52.56
C LEU A 3 0.36 51.07 -51.95
N GLN A 4 -0.59 51.98 -52.12
CA GLN A 4 -0.54 53.33 -51.57
C GLN A 4 -0.64 53.35 -50.04
N GLN A 5 -1.51 52.52 -49.45
CA GLN A 5 -1.65 52.42 -47.99
C GLN A 5 -0.38 51.85 -47.33
N LEU A 6 0.21 50.80 -47.93
CA LEU A 6 1.45 50.21 -47.43
C LEU A 6 2.65 51.16 -47.58
N GLU A 7 2.69 51.98 -48.63
CA GLU A 7 3.71 53.00 -48.80
C GLU A 7 3.58 54.11 -47.73
N ASP A 8 2.35 54.53 -47.44
CA ASP A 8 2.09 55.55 -46.41
C ASP A 8 2.39 55.03 -44.99
N GLU A 9 2.03 53.78 -44.68
CA GLU A 9 2.41 53.14 -43.40
C GLU A 9 3.94 53.00 -43.27
N ALA A 10 4.62 52.57 -44.32
CA ALA A 10 6.08 52.46 -44.33
C ALA A 10 6.77 53.82 -44.16
N ARG A 11 6.23 54.88 -44.79
CA ARG A 11 6.72 56.27 -44.60
C ARG A 11 6.50 56.76 -43.17
N GLN A 12 5.32 56.51 -42.59
CA GLN A 12 5.04 56.90 -41.21
C GLN A 12 5.94 56.17 -40.20
N ALA A 13 6.18 54.87 -40.41
CA ALA A 13 7.12 54.09 -39.60
C ALA A 13 8.56 54.59 -39.74
N ALA A 14 9.02 54.87 -40.97
CA ALA A 14 10.35 55.43 -41.22
C ALA A 14 10.54 56.81 -40.58
N LEU A 15 9.52 57.67 -40.62
CA LEU A 15 9.53 58.98 -39.96
C LEU A 15 9.67 58.84 -38.44
N LYS A 16 8.92 57.90 -37.83
CA LYS A 16 8.98 57.61 -36.40
C LYS A 16 10.36 57.07 -35.98
N ASP A 17 10.95 56.20 -36.79
CA ASP A 17 12.30 55.66 -36.58
C ASP A 17 13.38 56.74 -36.69
N ILE A 18 13.26 57.65 -37.66
CA ILE A 18 14.19 58.79 -37.81
C ILE A 18 14.06 59.77 -36.63
N GLN A 19 12.83 60.07 -36.19
CA GLN A 19 12.59 60.90 -35.00
C GLN A 19 13.21 60.29 -33.73
N ASN A 20 13.11 58.97 -33.57
CA ASN A 20 13.73 58.26 -32.44
C ASN A 20 15.27 58.26 -32.50
N MET A 21 15.85 58.26 -33.70
CA MET A 21 17.31 58.21 -33.88
C MET A 21 18.03 59.56 -33.71
N LEU A 22 17.34 60.69 -33.90
CA LEU A 22 17.92 62.04 -33.92
C LEU A 22 17.28 62.97 -32.87
N GLN A 23 17.41 62.63 -31.59
CA GLN A 23 16.81 63.38 -30.48
C GLN A 23 17.70 64.51 -29.92
N ARG A 24 19.02 64.51 -30.19
CA ARG A 24 19.98 65.52 -29.68
C ARG A 24 20.83 66.12 -30.82
N PRO A 25 21.22 67.41 -30.77
CA PRO A 25 21.94 68.08 -31.87
C PRO A 25 23.27 67.41 -32.26
N GLY A 26 24.05 66.90 -31.30
CA GLY A 26 25.32 66.21 -31.57
C GLY A 26 25.18 64.85 -32.29
N GLN A 27 23.97 64.33 -32.46
CA GLN A 27 23.72 63.09 -33.21
C GLN A 27 23.68 63.32 -34.73
N LEU A 28 23.63 64.59 -35.17
CA LEU A 28 23.68 64.98 -36.59
C LEU A 28 25.01 64.63 -37.26
N GLU A 29 26.12 64.60 -36.50
CA GLU A 29 27.44 64.20 -37.02
C GLU A 29 27.47 62.73 -37.48
N LYS A 30 26.56 61.89 -36.96
CA LYS A 30 26.47 60.45 -37.29
C LYS A 30 25.51 60.13 -38.44
N VAL A 31 24.88 61.14 -39.05
CA VAL A 31 23.88 60.95 -40.12
C VAL A 31 24.46 60.25 -41.35
N GLU A 32 25.69 60.58 -41.75
CA GLU A 32 26.41 59.90 -42.85
C GLU A 32 26.55 58.39 -42.58
N GLN A 33 26.88 57.99 -41.35
CA GLN A 33 26.98 56.58 -40.97
C GLN A 33 25.61 55.88 -41.00
N TYR A 34 24.55 56.54 -40.54
CA TYR A 34 23.19 56.00 -40.62
C TYR A 34 22.71 55.88 -42.07
N ARG A 35 23.04 56.86 -42.93
CA ARG A 35 22.74 56.83 -44.36
C ARG A 35 23.42 55.64 -45.04
N HIS A 36 24.69 55.38 -44.74
CA HIS A 36 25.39 54.19 -45.24
C HIS A 36 24.78 52.89 -44.72
N ARG A 37 24.36 52.83 -43.46
CA ARG A 37 23.69 51.64 -42.89
C ARG A 37 22.34 51.37 -43.56
N ILE A 38 21.52 52.39 -43.77
CA ILE A 38 20.22 52.26 -44.45
C ILE A 38 20.42 51.91 -45.92
N ALA A 39 21.39 52.53 -46.61
CA ALA A 39 21.72 52.19 -48.01
C ALA A 39 22.15 50.73 -48.16
N ARG A 40 22.98 50.21 -47.24
CA ARG A 40 23.34 48.78 -47.21
C ARG A 40 22.13 47.88 -46.95
N LYS A 41 21.26 48.23 -46.00
CA LYS A 41 20.02 47.49 -45.75
C LYS A 41 19.11 47.48 -46.98
N LYS A 42 18.93 48.64 -47.63
CA LYS A 42 18.16 48.77 -48.87
C LYS A 42 18.73 47.90 -49.98
N ALA A 43 20.04 47.97 -50.24
CA ALA A 43 20.70 47.15 -51.25
C ALA A 43 20.55 45.64 -50.97
N SER A 44 20.63 45.23 -49.69
CA SER A 44 20.39 43.83 -49.29
C SER A 44 18.96 43.39 -49.52
N VAL A 45 17.97 44.23 -49.19
CA VAL A 45 16.55 43.93 -49.41
C VAL A 45 16.22 43.91 -50.91
N GLU A 46 16.76 44.85 -51.69
CA GLU A 46 16.62 44.87 -53.15
C GLU A 46 17.24 43.63 -53.80
N ALA A 47 18.41 43.18 -53.33
CA ALA A 47 19.01 41.94 -53.80
C ALA A 47 18.13 40.71 -53.46
N LEU A 48 17.63 40.62 -52.23
CA LEU A 48 16.72 39.54 -51.82
C LEU A 48 15.41 39.55 -52.62
N LEU A 49 14.82 40.72 -52.84
CA LEU A 49 13.62 40.87 -53.66
C LEU A 49 13.88 40.50 -55.12
N LYS A 50 15.02 40.92 -55.69
CA LYS A 50 15.40 40.57 -57.06
C LYS A 50 15.58 39.06 -57.22
N THR A 51 16.26 38.41 -56.29
CA THR A 51 16.40 36.94 -56.28
C THR A 51 15.06 36.25 -56.05
N GLY A 52 14.24 36.74 -55.13
CA GLY A 52 12.91 36.19 -54.87
C GLY A 52 11.97 36.30 -56.08
N MET A 53 11.95 37.46 -56.73
CA MET A 53 11.15 37.71 -57.94
C MET A 53 11.66 36.88 -59.11
N GLN A 54 12.98 36.74 -59.27
CA GLN A 54 13.59 35.88 -60.28
C GLN A 54 13.19 34.41 -60.07
N ASN A 55 13.28 33.91 -58.84
CA ASN A 55 12.88 32.53 -58.52
C ASN A 55 11.38 32.28 -58.77
N GLN A 56 10.52 33.25 -58.44
CA GLN A 56 9.08 33.15 -58.73
C GLN A 56 8.80 33.19 -60.24
N LEU A 57 9.46 34.09 -60.98
CA LEU A 57 9.33 34.17 -62.44
C LEU A 57 9.84 32.90 -63.12
N ASP A 58 10.98 32.36 -62.69
CA ASP A 58 11.53 31.11 -63.21
C ASP A 58 10.61 29.93 -62.86
N GLY A 59 10.04 29.90 -61.64
CA GLY A 59 9.02 28.92 -61.25
C GLY A 59 7.76 28.98 -62.14
N VAL A 60 7.23 30.18 -62.39
CA VAL A 60 6.07 30.38 -63.28
C VAL A 60 6.40 30.01 -64.72
N ARG A 61 7.59 30.36 -65.21
CA ARG A 61 8.05 30.04 -66.57
C ARG A 61 8.21 28.53 -66.75
N VAL A 62 8.82 27.85 -65.79
CA VAL A 62 8.95 26.38 -65.78
C VAL A 62 7.56 25.74 -65.71
N GLY A 63 6.68 26.23 -64.83
CA GLY A 63 5.30 25.75 -64.71
C GLY A 63 4.50 25.89 -66.00
N LEU A 64 4.57 27.05 -66.66
CA LEU A 64 3.93 27.27 -67.96
C LEU A 64 4.48 26.34 -69.04
N LYS A 65 5.79 26.17 -69.10
CA LYS A 65 6.43 25.28 -70.07
C LYS A 65 6.03 23.82 -69.84
N GLN A 66 6.00 23.38 -68.59
CA GLN A 66 5.52 22.03 -68.21
C GLN A 66 4.04 21.84 -68.57
N LEU A 67 3.21 22.86 -68.37
CA LEU A 67 1.78 22.78 -68.70
C LEU A 67 1.55 22.71 -70.21
N GLU A 68 2.33 23.46 -70.99
CA GLU A 68 2.33 23.37 -72.44
C GLU A 68 2.75 21.97 -72.93
N THR A 69 3.85 21.42 -72.38
CA THR A 69 4.28 20.05 -72.69
C THR A 69 3.20 19.03 -72.33
N CYS A 70 2.61 19.11 -71.14
CA CYS A 70 1.52 18.22 -70.71
C CYS A 70 0.32 18.28 -71.67
N MET A 71 -0.06 19.47 -72.14
CA MET A 71 -1.15 19.59 -73.12
C MET A 71 -0.79 18.93 -74.47
N GLN A 72 0.47 19.03 -74.91
CA GLN A 72 0.94 18.36 -76.12
C GLN A 72 0.93 16.84 -75.94
N ASP A 73 1.46 16.34 -74.82
CA ASP A 73 1.50 14.92 -74.49
C ASP A 73 0.08 14.32 -74.41
N VAL A 74 -0.87 15.01 -73.78
CA VAL A 74 -2.27 14.55 -73.70
C VAL A 74 -2.91 14.47 -75.09
N ARG A 75 -2.64 15.44 -75.97
CA ARG A 75 -3.13 15.40 -77.36
C ARG A 75 -2.52 14.24 -78.13
N GLU A 76 -1.22 13.96 -77.93
CA GLU A 76 -0.56 12.84 -78.58
C GLU A 76 -1.05 11.50 -78.06
N VAL A 77 -1.21 11.33 -76.74
CA VAL A 77 -1.79 10.11 -76.14
C VAL A 77 -3.19 9.88 -76.68
N ARG A 78 -4.02 10.92 -76.79
CA ARG A 78 -5.36 10.79 -77.36
C ARG A 78 -5.34 10.36 -78.83
N ARG A 79 -4.42 10.91 -79.63
CA ARG A 79 -4.23 10.48 -81.02
C ARG A 79 -3.82 9.01 -81.10
N ARG A 80 -2.82 8.59 -80.30
CA ARG A 80 -2.35 7.21 -80.26
C ARG A 80 -3.41 6.23 -79.76
N MET A 81 -4.22 6.62 -78.77
CA MET A 81 -5.34 5.80 -78.30
C MET A 81 -6.40 5.59 -79.39
N ASN A 82 -6.75 6.63 -80.14
CA ASN A 82 -7.65 6.49 -81.28
C ASN A 82 -7.04 5.61 -82.39
N GLU A 83 -5.73 5.70 -82.64
CA GLU A 83 -5.03 4.80 -83.57
C GLU A 83 -5.09 3.34 -83.11
N VAL A 84 -4.87 3.08 -81.81
CA VAL A 84 -5.00 1.75 -81.22
C VAL A 84 -6.43 1.24 -81.32
N GLU A 85 -7.44 2.06 -81.02
CA GLU A 85 -8.85 1.68 -81.13
C GLU A 85 -9.23 1.32 -82.58
N ASN A 86 -8.77 2.10 -83.57
CA ASN A 86 -8.97 1.78 -84.98
C ASN A 86 -8.26 0.49 -85.41
N LEU A 87 -7.05 0.23 -84.91
CA LEU A 87 -6.32 -1.01 -85.18
C LEU A 87 -6.98 -2.24 -84.52
N LEU A 88 -7.61 -2.06 -83.37
CA LEU A 88 -8.26 -3.12 -82.60
C LEU A 88 -9.66 -3.48 -83.14
N GLN A 89 -10.31 -2.63 -83.94
CA GLN A 89 -11.65 -2.91 -84.48
C GLN A 89 -11.73 -4.22 -85.30
N GLY A 90 -10.65 -4.64 -85.96
CA GLY A 90 -10.60 -5.90 -86.72
C GLY A 90 -10.18 -7.13 -85.92
N VAL A 91 -9.76 -6.96 -84.65
CA VAL A 91 -9.30 -8.08 -83.80
C VAL A 91 -10.40 -9.07 -83.44
N PRO A 92 -11.68 -8.70 -83.20
CA PRO A 92 -12.75 -9.67 -82.94
C PRO A 92 -12.94 -10.67 -84.08
N GLU A 93 -12.92 -10.21 -85.34
CA GLU A 93 -13.05 -11.09 -86.50
C GLU A 93 -11.85 -12.05 -86.64
N VAL A 94 -10.64 -11.58 -86.34
CA VAL A 94 -9.42 -12.41 -86.31
C VAL A 94 -9.43 -13.36 -85.12
N TYR A 95 -9.96 -12.94 -83.98
CA TYR A 95 -10.13 -13.76 -82.78
C TYR A 95 -11.06 -14.93 -83.08
N ASP A 96 -12.16 -14.72 -83.79
CA ASP A 96 -13.06 -15.79 -84.19
C ASP A 96 -12.42 -16.70 -85.26
N ALA A 97 -11.74 -16.14 -86.26
CA ALA A 97 -11.05 -16.91 -87.31
C ALA A 97 -9.92 -17.83 -86.79
N LEU A 98 -9.27 -17.47 -85.67
CA LEU A 98 -8.16 -18.22 -85.07
C LEU A 98 -8.60 -19.21 -83.98
N GLU A 99 -9.89 -19.47 -83.80
CA GLU A 99 -10.41 -20.38 -82.78
C GLU A 99 -9.74 -21.77 -82.84
N VAL A 100 -9.64 -22.35 -84.03
CA VAL A 100 -9.03 -23.68 -84.25
C VAL A 100 -7.54 -23.69 -83.86
N VAL A 101 -6.81 -22.61 -84.14
CA VAL A 101 -5.38 -22.51 -83.79
C VAL A 101 -5.20 -22.35 -82.28
N ARG A 102 -6.11 -21.64 -81.60
CA ARG A 102 -6.08 -21.55 -80.13
C ARG A 102 -6.43 -22.86 -79.45
N GLU A 103 -7.36 -23.62 -80.00
CA GLU A 103 -7.67 -24.96 -79.51
C GLU A 103 -6.46 -25.90 -79.64
N GLU A 104 -5.74 -25.85 -80.76
CA GLU A 104 -4.50 -26.64 -80.90
C GLU A 104 -3.35 -26.12 -80.03
N ASN A 105 -3.22 -24.80 -79.86
CA ASN A 105 -2.22 -24.24 -78.95
C ASN A 105 -2.52 -24.58 -77.47
N THR A 106 -3.79 -24.60 -77.07
CA THR A 106 -4.16 -25.04 -75.71
C THR A 106 -3.88 -26.53 -75.51
N LYS A 107 -4.16 -27.40 -76.49
CA LYS A 107 -3.74 -28.81 -76.45
C LYS A 107 -2.21 -28.96 -76.39
N HIS A 108 -1.47 -28.22 -77.22
CA HIS A 108 -0.01 -28.27 -77.23
C HIS A 108 0.58 -27.79 -75.90
N SER A 109 0.05 -26.69 -75.35
CA SER A 109 0.41 -26.19 -74.02
C SER A 109 0.12 -27.23 -72.94
N GLN A 110 -1.04 -27.90 -72.99
CA GLN A 110 -1.38 -28.97 -72.04
C GLN A 110 -0.41 -30.16 -72.14
N TYR A 111 -0.03 -30.58 -73.35
CA TYR A 111 0.97 -31.64 -73.54
C TYR A 111 2.36 -31.23 -73.08
N ALA A 112 2.77 -29.97 -73.31
CA ALA A 112 4.05 -29.44 -72.82
C ALA A 112 4.10 -29.43 -71.29
N THR A 113 3.05 -28.91 -70.63
CA THR A 113 2.92 -28.93 -69.17
C THR A 113 2.90 -30.35 -68.61
N ALA A 114 2.21 -31.29 -69.27
CA ALA A 114 2.21 -32.69 -68.88
C ALA A 114 3.60 -33.34 -69.02
N MET A 115 4.34 -33.04 -70.09
CA MET A 115 5.68 -33.56 -70.34
C MET A 115 6.73 -33.02 -69.35
N GLU A 116 6.57 -31.78 -68.90
CA GLU A 116 7.38 -31.18 -67.85
C GLU A 116 7.07 -31.80 -66.47
N ASN A 117 5.78 -31.90 -66.12
CA ASN A 117 5.33 -32.48 -64.85
C ASN A 117 5.62 -33.99 -64.72
N LEU A 118 5.70 -34.73 -65.82
CA LEU A 118 6.08 -36.15 -65.83
C LEU A 118 7.46 -36.40 -65.20
N LYS A 119 8.43 -35.50 -65.39
CA LYS A 119 9.77 -35.62 -64.78
C LYS A 119 9.72 -35.54 -63.25
N HIS A 120 8.80 -34.75 -62.71
CA HIS A 120 8.62 -34.57 -61.27
C HIS A 120 7.86 -35.74 -60.66
N ILE A 121 6.87 -36.31 -61.37
CA ILE A 121 6.07 -37.47 -60.93
C ILE A 121 6.93 -38.74 -60.77
N PHE A 122 7.84 -39.06 -61.70
CA PHE A 122 8.67 -40.26 -61.58
C PHE A 122 9.79 -40.18 -60.53
N ASN A 123 10.20 -38.97 -60.14
CA ASN A 123 11.32 -38.74 -59.23
C ASN A 123 10.91 -38.37 -57.80
N VAL A 124 9.60 -38.40 -57.47
CA VAL A 124 9.09 -38.01 -56.13
C VAL A 124 9.75 -38.84 -55.03
N ASP A 125 9.77 -40.17 -55.14
CA ASP A 125 10.30 -41.05 -54.09
C ASP A 125 11.81 -40.85 -53.85
N ALA A 126 12.61 -40.71 -54.91
CA ALA A 126 14.04 -40.44 -54.79
C ALA A 126 14.31 -39.05 -54.20
N SER A 127 13.51 -38.05 -54.59
CA SER A 127 13.61 -36.67 -54.08
C SER A 127 13.18 -36.56 -52.62
N VAL A 128 12.16 -37.32 -52.21
CA VAL A 128 11.72 -37.45 -50.82
C VAL A 128 12.83 -38.05 -49.96
N GLN A 129 13.45 -39.17 -50.38
CA GLN A 129 14.56 -39.79 -49.66
C GLN A 129 15.77 -38.85 -49.54
N LYS A 130 16.13 -38.17 -50.63
CA LYS A 130 17.20 -37.16 -50.63
C LYS A 130 16.90 -36.02 -49.66
N THR A 131 15.66 -35.52 -49.64
CA THR A 131 15.25 -34.43 -48.75
C THR A 131 15.31 -34.85 -47.30
N MET A 132 14.88 -36.08 -46.98
CA MET A 132 14.98 -36.64 -45.63
C MET A 132 16.44 -36.74 -45.16
N GLY A 133 17.34 -37.25 -46.01
CA GLY A 133 18.78 -37.29 -45.70
C GLY A 133 19.39 -35.91 -45.47
N LEU A 134 18.96 -34.88 -46.21
CA LEU A 134 19.39 -33.50 -45.99
C LEU A 134 18.89 -32.91 -44.66
N ILE A 135 17.71 -33.33 -44.18
CA ILE A 135 17.18 -32.95 -42.85
C ILE A 135 18.02 -33.59 -41.75
N ASP A 136 18.41 -34.85 -41.93
CA ASP A 136 19.26 -35.58 -40.98
C ASP A 136 20.68 -34.98 -40.91
N GLU A 137 21.22 -34.50 -42.02
CA GLU A 137 22.51 -33.81 -42.12
C GLU A 137 22.50 -32.32 -41.67
N ASP A 138 21.39 -31.81 -41.13
CA ASP A 138 21.21 -30.39 -40.73
C ASP A 138 21.36 -29.36 -41.87
N LYS A 139 21.27 -29.77 -43.13
CA LYS A 139 21.33 -28.90 -44.32
C LYS A 139 19.94 -28.34 -44.67
N LEU A 140 19.34 -27.63 -43.72
CA LEU A 140 17.92 -27.26 -43.73
C LEU A 140 17.50 -26.36 -44.91
N LEU A 141 18.36 -25.47 -45.40
CA LEU A 141 18.03 -24.61 -46.56
C LEU A 141 17.85 -25.43 -47.84
N ASN A 142 18.74 -26.41 -48.05
CA ASN A 142 18.69 -27.27 -49.22
C ASN A 142 17.52 -28.24 -49.11
N ALA A 143 17.25 -28.75 -47.90
CA ALA A 143 16.06 -29.56 -47.63
C ALA A 143 14.77 -28.77 -47.90
N HIS A 144 14.69 -27.52 -47.46
CA HIS A 144 13.54 -26.64 -47.71
C HIS A 144 13.34 -26.37 -49.20
N GLN A 145 14.42 -26.12 -49.96
CA GLN A 145 14.33 -25.94 -51.40
C GLN A 145 13.78 -27.20 -52.10
N CYS A 146 14.32 -28.37 -51.79
CA CYS A 146 13.82 -29.63 -52.38
C CYS A 146 12.36 -29.91 -51.98
N LEU A 147 11.96 -29.58 -50.75
CA LEU A 147 10.57 -29.68 -50.32
C LEU A 147 9.67 -28.70 -51.07
N ALA A 148 10.10 -27.46 -51.28
CA ALA A 148 9.34 -26.45 -52.02
C ALA A 148 9.13 -26.89 -53.48
N ASP A 149 10.14 -27.46 -54.13
CA ASP A 149 10.01 -27.98 -55.50
C ASP A 149 8.98 -29.13 -55.57
N LEU A 150 8.96 -30.00 -54.56
CA LEU A 150 8.00 -31.10 -54.44
C LEU A 150 6.57 -30.61 -54.14
N GLU A 151 6.42 -29.64 -53.24
CA GLU A 151 5.13 -29.01 -52.91
C GLU A 151 4.58 -28.25 -54.11
N ASN A 152 5.40 -27.44 -54.81
CA ASN A 152 4.98 -26.72 -56.02
C ASN A 152 4.53 -27.69 -57.12
N SER A 153 5.29 -28.76 -57.38
CA SER A 153 4.92 -29.78 -58.37
C SER A 153 3.57 -30.44 -58.04
N ARG A 154 3.32 -30.74 -56.77
CA ARG A 154 2.04 -31.27 -56.28
C ARG A 154 0.92 -30.25 -56.47
N ASP A 155 1.17 -29.01 -56.08
CA ASP A 155 0.17 -27.95 -56.05
C ASP A 155 -0.23 -27.50 -57.47
N ASP A 156 0.71 -27.45 -58.41
CA ASP A 156 0.46 -27.19 -59.83
C ASP A 156 -0.40 -28.29 -60.46
N LEU A 157 -0.10 -29.57 -60.18
CA LEU A 157 -0.90 -30.70 -60.64
C LEU A 157 -2.32 -30.68 -60.06
N LEU A 158 -2.46 -30.33 -58.78
CA LEU A 158 -3.76 -30.20 -58.13
C LEU A 158 -4.55 -28.99 -58.64
N TYR A 159 -3.88 -27.90 -59.00
CA TYR A 159 -4.50 -26.72 -59.58
C TYR A 159 -4.99 -26.98 -61.00
N GLU A 160 -4.19 -27.65 -61.84
CA GLU A 160 -4.62 -28.07 -63.18
C GLU A 160 -5.81 -29.03 -63.12
N LEU A 161 -5.83 -29.96 -62.15
CA LEU A 161 -7.01 -30.80 -61.90
C LEU A 161 -8.22 -29.96 -61.45
N HIS A 162 -8.01 -28.91 -60.66
CA HIS A 162 -9.09 -28.04 -60.19
C HIS A 162 -9.75 -27.23 -61.33
N LYS A 163 -8.97 -26.81 -62.34
CA LYS A 163 -9.49 -26.11 -63.54
C LYS A 163 -10.40 -26.98 -64.41
N GLN A 164 -10.30 -28.30 -64.33
CA GLN A 164 -11.07 -29.19 -65.19
C GLN A 164 -12.54 -29.26 -64.77
N PRO A 165 -13.50 -29.14 -65.72
CA PRO A 165 -14.93 -29.10 -65.42
C PRO A 165 -15.51 -30.44 -64.93
N LYS A 166 -14.79 -31.56 -65.10
CA LYS A 166 -15.15 -32.90 -64.61
C LYS A 166 -14.10 -33.40 -63.63
N GLN A 167 -14.26 -33.07 -62.35
CA GLN A 167 -13.38 -33.56 -61.30
C GLN A 167 -13.67 -35.04 -61.01
N HIS A 168 -12.87 -35.96 -61.57
CA HIS A 168 -12.96 -37.37 -61.20
C HIS A 168 -12.34 -37.58 -59.80
N ALA A 169 -13.15 -38.03 -58.84
CA ALA A 169 -12.72 -38.22 -57.46
C ALA A 169 -11.56 -39.25 -57.33
N SER A 170 -11.46 -40.20 -58.25
CA SER A 170 -10.36 -41.19 -58.35
C SER A 170 -8.99 -40.55 -58.54
N ASP A 171 -8.91 -39.50 -59.35
CA ASP A 171 -7.65 -38.89 -59.79
C ASP A 171 -7.08 -38.02 -58.66
N LYS A 172 -7.99 -37.34 -57.95
CA LYS A 172 -7.67 -36.63 -56.70
C LYS A 172 -7.16 -37.58 -55.61
N ILE A 173 -7.74 -38.77 -55.47
CA ILE A 173 -7.30 -39.78 -54.49
C ILE A 173 -5.93 -40.35 -54.88
N THR A 174 -5.71 -40.62 -56.17
CA THR A 174 -4.45 -41.17 -56.68
C THR A 174 -3.30 -40.19 -56.50
N LEU A 175 -3.49 -38.91 -56.84
CA LEU A 175 -2.50 -37.85 -56.61
C LEU A 175 -2.20 -37.66 -55.13
N LYS A 176 -3.23 -37.64 -54.27
CA LYS A 176 -3.04 -37.55 -52.82
C LYS A 176 -2.19 -38.70 -52.27
N ARG A 177 -2.45 -39.93 -52.70
CA ARG A 177 -1.66 -41.10 -52.28
C ARG A 177 -0.20 -41.02 -52.76
N HIS A 178 0.01 -40.53 -53.97
CA HIS A 178 1.37 -40.40 -54.53
C HIS A 178 2.22 -39.35 -53.79
N PHE A 179 1.61 -38.26 -53.34
CA PHE A 179 2.30 -37.16 -52.65
C PHE A 179 2.20 -37.23 -51.11
N GLU A 180 1.62 -38.27 -50.53
CA GLU A 180 1.48 -38.46 -49.07
C GLU A 180 2.84 -38.41 -48.34
N LYS A 181 3.89 -38.95 -48.97
CA LYS A 181 5.25 -38.91 -48.40
C LYS A 181 5.83 -37.48 -48.33
N VAL A 182 5.36 -36.56 -49.17
CA VAL A 182 5.80 -35.15 -49.12
C VAL A 182 5.30 -34.48 -47.84
N ASP A 183 4.08 -34.78 -47.41
CA ASP A 183 3.54 -34.28 -46.14
C ASP A 183 4.37 -34.81 -44.95
N THR A 184 4.85 -36.04 -45.03
CA THR A 184 5.75 -36.64 -44.02
C THR A 184 7.08 -35.89 -43.93
N VAL A 185 7.67 -35.51 -45.07
CA VAL A 185 8.90 -34.71 -45.11
C VAL A 185 8.67 -33.29 -44.58
N SER A 186 7.53 -32.67 -44.92
CA SER A 186 7.12 -31.36 -44.40
C SER A 186 7.02 -31.39 -42.87
N GLN A 187 6.39 -32.42 -42.30
CA GLN A 187 6.31 -32.63 -40.85
C GLN A 187 7.68 -32.92 -40.21
N ALA A 188 8.57 -33.65 -40.88
CA ALA A 188 9.92 -33.92 -40.38
C ALA A 188 10.76 -32.62 -40.30
N LEU A 189 10.67 -31.78 -41.33
CA LEU A 189 11.31 -30.46 -41.33
C LEU A 189 10.72 -29.57 -40.24
N GLU A 190 9.40 -29.55 -40.09
CA GLU A 190 8.71 -28.81 -39.02
C GLU A 190 9.21 -29.25 -37.63
N LYS A 191 9.23 -30.56 -37.35
CA LYS A 191 9.74 -31.11 -36.08
C LYS A 191 11.18 -30.69 -35.81
N LYS A 192 12.04 -30.71 -36.83
CA LYS A 192 13.43 -30.28 -36.72
C LYS A 192 13.54 -28.78 -36.41
N LEU A 193 12.74 -27.95 -37.07
CA LEU A 193 12.67 -26.52 -36.80
C LEU A 193 12.18 -26.24 -35.37
N ARG A 194 11.13 -26.94 -34.91
CA ARG A 194 10.65 -26.84 -33.51
C ARG A 194 11.75 -27.16 -32.50
N LEU A 195 12.56 -28.20 -32.74
CA LEU A 195 13.68 -28.56 -31.86
C LEU A 195 14.79 -27.50 -31.83
N ILE A 196 15.10 -26.88 -32.96
CA ILE A 196 16.09 -25.80 -33.04
C ILE A 196 15.59 -24.57 -32.30
N LEU A 197 14.31 -24.21 -32.51
CA LEU A 197 13.67 -23.07 -31.88
C LEU A 197 13.50 -23.27 -30.37
N SER A 198 13.17 -24.48 -29.89
CA SER A 198 13.06 -24.73 -28.44
C SER A 198 14.40 -24.55 -27.71
N ARG A 199 15.52 -24.69 -28.43
CA ARG A 199 16.88 -24.50 -27.90
C ARG A 199 17.47 -23.14 -28.27
N THR A 200 16.66 -22.15 -28.64
CA THR A 200 17.13 -20.84 -29.15
C THR A 200 18.18 -20.21 -28.25
N LEU A 201 17.91 -20.06 -26.94
CA LEU A 201 18.81 -19.39 -26.00
C LEU A 201 20.20 -20.06 -25.90
N ASN A 202 20.24 -21.40 -25.99
CA ASN A 202 21.50 -22.14 -25.97
C ASN A 202 22.22 -22.13 -27.33
N THR A 203 21.45 -22.19 -28.42
CA THR A 203 21.98 -22.22 -29.79
C THR A 203 22.54 -20.86 -30.18
N VAL A 204 21.91 -19.76 -29.80
CA VAL A 204 22.38 -18.40 -30.08
C VAL A 204 23.73 -18.12 -29.40
N ARG A 205 23.98 -18.65 -28.20
CA ARG A 205 25.29 -18.52 -27.52
C ARG A 205 26.44 -19.21 -28.28
N LYS A 206 26.15 -20.31 -29.00
CA LYS A 206 27.17 -21.14 -29.67
C LYS A 206 27.27 -20.91 -31.18
N LYS A 207 26.13 -20.92 -31.87
CA LYS A 207 25.99 -20.86 -33.34
C LYS A 207 24.72 -20.09 -33.75
N PRO A 208 24.73 -18.75 -33.74
CA PRO A 208 23.58 -17.92 -34.15
C PRO A 208 23.05 -18.20 -35.56
N THR A 209 23.93 -18.61 -36.48
CA THR A 209 23.60 -18.88 -37.88
C THR A 209 22.53 -19.96 -38.08
N VAL A 210 22.42 -20.92 -37.16
CA VAL A 210 21.41 -21.98 -37.21
C VAL A 210 19.99 -21.40 -37.01
N ILE A 211 19.84 -20.44 -36.11
CA ILE A 211 18.56 -19.75 -35.85
C ILE A 211 18.19 -18.87 -37.04
N VAL A 212 19.15 -18.10 -37.57
CA VAL A 212 18.91 -17.27 -38.76
C VAL A 212 18.46 -18.13 -39.95
N THR A 213 19.07 -19.29 -40.15
CA THR A 213 18.65 -20.26 -41.18
C THR A 213 17.23 -20.76 -40.96
N ALA A 214 16.87 -21.16 -39.74
CA ALA A 214 15.50 -21.59 -39.41
C ALA A 214 14.48 -20.47 -39.65
N LEU A 215 14.78 -19.24 -39.22
CA LEU A 215 13.91 -18.08 -39.43
C LEU A 215 13.76 -17.72 -40.91
N ARG A 216 14.83 -17.82 -41.70
CA ARG A 216 14.77 -17.60 -43.17
C ARG A 216 13.83 -18.58 -43.86
N ILE A 217 13.80 -19.84 -43.41
CA ILE A 217 12.86 -20.84 -43.94
C ILE A 217 11.44 -20.44 -43.58
N ILE A 218 11.20 -20.05 -42.34
CA ILE A 218 9.85 -19.69 -41.85
C ILE A 218 9.31 -18.43 -42.53
N GLU A 219 10.13 -17.39 -42.70
CA GLU A 219 9.73 -16.17 -43.42
C GLU A 219 9.38 -16.45 -44.89
N ARG A 220 10.09 -17.38 -45.54
CA ARG A 220 9.76 -17.81 -46.90
C ARG A 220 8.43 -18.54 -46.94
N GLU A 221 8.19 -19.43 -45.99
CA GLU A 221 6.92 -20.17 -45.89
C GLU A 221 5.74 -19.26 -45.59
N GLU A 222 5.90 -18.26 -44.72
CA GLU A 222 4.85 -17.27 -44.43
C GLU A 222 4.54 -16.40 -45.67
N LYS A 223 5.56 -16.05 -46.46
CA LYS A 223 5.36 -15.35 -47.74
C LYS A 223 4.61 -16.24 -48.75
N ASN A 224 4.93 -17.52 -48.80
CA ASN A 224 4.23 -18.50 -49.64
C ASN A 224 2.77 -18.69 -49.20
N ASP A 225 2.51 -18.72 -47.88
CA ASP A 225 1.17 -18.76 -47.31
C ASP A 225 0.34 -17.53 -47.73
N GLN A 226 0.93 -16.33 -47.61
CA GLN A 226 0.28 -15.08 -48.03
C GLN A 226 -0.05 -15.09 -49.53
N PHE A 227 0.89 -15.57 -50.37
CA PHE A 227 0.67 -15.69 -51.80
C PHE A 227 -0.46 -16.69 -52.12
N ALA A 228 -0.46 -17.87 -51.48
CA ALA A 228 -1.50 -18.87 -51.66
C ALA A 228 -2.90 -18.35 -51.27
N VAL A 229 -3.01 -17.62 -50.17
CA VAL A 229 -4.28 -16.99 -49.73
C VAL A 229 -4.73 -15.90 -50.70
N GLN A 230 -3.80 -15.11 -51.26
CA GLN A 230 -4.14 -14.13 -52.31
C GLN A 230 -4.61 -14.82 -53.59
N GLN A 231 -3.93 -15.88 -54.02
CA GLN A 231 -4.31 -16.68 -55.18
C GLN A 231 -5.67 -17.33 -55.01
N GLN A 232 -6.00 -17.82 -53.82
CA GLN A 232 -7.32 -18.40 -53.54
C GLN A 232 -8.46 -17.40 -53.81
N LYS A 233 -8.27 -16.10 -53.53
CA LYS A 233 -9.29 -15.08 -53.81
C LYS A 233 -9.55 -14.89 -55.31
N VAL A 234 -8.56 -15.17 -56.14
CA VAL A 234 -8.63 -15.02 -57.60
C VAL A 234 -9.07 -16.32 -58.27
N THR A 235 -8.53 -17.46 -57.83
CA THR A 235 -8.66 -18.75 -58.52
C THR A 235 -9.65 -19.72 -57.85
N GLY A 236 -10.08 -19.44 -56.61
CA GLY A 236 -10.91 -20.34 -55.81
C GLY A 236 -10.17 -21.57 -55.25
N PHE A 237 -8.89 -21.75 -55.61
CA PHE A 237 -8.09 -22.90 -55.21
C PHE A 237 -7.13 -22.56 -54.07
N LEU A 238 -7.06 -23.44 -53.07
CA LEU A 238 -6.07 -23.37 -52.00
C LEU A 238 -5.30 -24.70 -51.96
N PRO A 239 -3.96 -24.67 -52.03
CA PRO A 239 -3.15 -25.87 -51.90
C PRO A 239 -3.39 -26.61 -50.58
N PRO A 240 -3.35 -27.95 -50.58
CA PRO A 240 -3.53 -28.72 -49.36
C PRO A 240 -2.40 -28.45 -48.36
N GLY A 241 -2.77 -28.16 -47.11
CA GLY A 241 -1.81 -27.88 -46.03
C GLY A 241 -1.36 -26.42 -45.91
N ARG A 242 -1.91 -25.50 -46.72
CA ARG A 242 -1.69 -24.04 -46.62
C ARG A 242 -2.95 -23.35 -46.06
N PRO A 243 -2.82 -22.28 -45.25
CA PRO A 243 -1.58 -21.75 -44.69
C PRO A 243 -1.02 -22.64 -43.58
N LYS A 244 0.31 -22.76 -43.52
CA LYS A 244 1.02 -23.52 -42.47
C LYS A 244 1.18 -22.72 -41.17
N ALA A 245 1.17 -21.38 -41.26
CA ALA A 245 1.24 -20.47 -40.10
C ALA A 245 2.45 -20.71 -39.18
N TRP A 246 3.61 -20.98 -39.77
CA TRP A 246 4.84 -21.28 -39.03
C TRP A 246 5.35 -20.11 -38.19
N ARG A 247 4.92 -18.88 -38.47
CA ARG A 247 5.18 -17.74 -37.58
C ARG A 247 4.54 -17.92 -36.20
N LYS A 248 3.28 -18.37 -36.15
CA LYS A 248 2.58 -18.67 -34.88
C LYS A 248 3.29 -19.80 -34.13
N MET A 249 3.70 -20.84 -34.87
CA MET A 249 4.49 -21.94 -34.33
C MET A 249 5.77 -21.47 -33.63
N ILE A 250 6.50 -20.48 -34.18
CA ILE A 250 7.70 -19.93 -33.51
C ILE A 250 7.33 -19.45 -32.12
N LEU A 251 6.35 -18.55 -32.02
CA LEU A 251 5.95 -17.93 -30.75
C LEU A 251 5.51 -18.99 -29.75
N ASP A 252 4.68 -19.95 -30.16
CA ASP A 252 4.20 -21.04 -29.32
C ASP A 252 5.35 -21.92 -28.78
N VAL A 253 6.34 -22.23 -29.62
CA VAL A 253 7.51 -23.04 -29.24
C VAL A 253 8.45 -22.29 -28.30
N LEU A 254 8.66 -20.99 -28.55
CA LEU A 254 9.48 -20.14 -27.68
C LEU A 254 8.83 -19.97 -26.31
N GLN A 255 7.52 -19.71 -26.27
CA GLN A 255 6.75 -19.62 -25.02
C GLN A 255 6.82 -20.94 -24.24
N SER A 256 6.61 -22.08 -24.91
CA SER A 256 6.70 -23.40 -24.28
C SER A 256 8.10 -23.69 -23.72
N SER A 257 9.16 -23.26 -24.44
CA SER A 257 10.54 -23.41 -23.98
C SER A 257 10.83 -22.59 -22.72
N VAL A 258 10.30 -21.36 -22.65
CA VAL A 258 10.38 -20.53 -21.44
C VAL A 258 9.64 -21.19 -20.27
N ALA A 259 8.43 -21.70 -20.48
CA ALA A 259 7.67 -22.40 -19.44
C ALA A 259 8.42 -23.64 -18.90
N THR A 260 8.93 -24.51 -19.79
CA THR A 260 9.74 -25.66 -19.38
C THR A 260 11.01 -25.26 -18.62
N ARG A 261 11.60 -24.11 -18.94
CA ARG A 261 12.78 -23.61 -18.22
C ARG A 261 12.44 -23.09 -16.82
N ILE A 262 11.28 -22.45 -16.64
CA ILE A 262 10.77 -22.05 -15.32
C ILE A 262 10.47 -23.29 -14.48
N GLU A 263 9.73 -24.27 -15.02
CA GLU A 263 9.43 -25.52 -14.33
C GLU A 263 10.69 -26.31 -13.96
N GLY A 264 11.65 -26.39 -14.87
CA GLY A 264 12.93 -27.07 -14.66
C GLY A 264 13.90 -26.34 -13.73
N SER A 265 13.58 -25.11 -13.30
CA SER A 265 14.39 -24.36 -12.33
C SER A 265 14.10 -24.73 -10.88
N LYS A 266 12.98 -25.42 -10.62
CA LYS A 266 12.61 -25.90 -9.29
C LYS A 266 13.58 -26.99 -8.84
N LEU A 267 14.43 -26.67 -7.85
CA LEU A 267 15.45 -27.59 -7.32
C LEU A 267 15.04 -28.29 -6.03
N GLU A 268 14.20 -27.66 -5.22
CA GLU A 268 13.87 -28.10 -3.85
C GLU A 268 12.35 -28.13 -3.66
N GLU A 269 11.86 -29.13 -2.91
CA GLU A 269 10.48 -29.14 -2.43
C GLU A 269 10.39 -28.58 -1.01
N ARG A 270 9.17 -28.23 -0.61
CA ARG A 270 8.86 -27.68 0.71
C ARG A 270 9.30 -28.57 1.87
N THR A 271 9.37 -29.88 1.65
CA THR A 271 9.85 -30.88 2.61
C THR A 271 11.35 -30.83 2.85
N ASP A 272 12.12 -30.32 1.88
CA ASP A 272 13.58 -30.41 1.89
C ASP A 272 14.19 -29.22 2.65
N ASN A 273 13.56 -28.04 2.57
CA ASN A 273 14.10 -26.81 3.13
C ASN A 273 13.00 -25.80 3.54
N LYS A 274 13.09 -25.25 4.75
CA LYS A 274 12.17 -24.20 5.23
C LYS A 274 12.26 -22.90 4.45
N MET A 275 13.38 -22.64 3.76
CA MET A 275 13.59 -21.46 2.91
C MET A 275 13.50 -21.78 1.41
N TRP A 276 12.83 -22.89 1.04
CA TRP A 276 12.72 -23.34 -0.35
C TRP A 276 12.23 -22.23 -1.29
N LEU A 277 11.19 -21.47 -0.91
CA LEU A 277 10.59 -20.44 -1.76
C LEU A 277 11.55 -19.27 -2.01
N VAL A 278 12.31 -18.84 -1.01
CA VAL A 278 13.29 -17.75 -1.17
C VAL A 278 14.37 -18.16 -2.17
N ARG A 279 14.85 -19.41 -2.09
CA ARG A 279 15.87 -19.94 -3.00
C ARG A 279 15.33 -20.12 -4.41
N ASP A 280 14.11 -20.64 -4.53
CA ASP A 280 13.43 -20.84 -5.81
C ASP A 280 13.24 -19.50 -6.54
N LEU A 281 12.71 -18.48 -5.84
CA LEU A 281 12.54 -17.14 -6.38
C LEU A 281 13.87 -16.47 -6.77
N GLU A 282 14.95 -16.71 -6.02
CA GLU A 282 16.28 -16.19 -6.33
C GLU A 282 16.90 -16.88 -7.57
N ILE A 283 16.73 -18.19 -7.70
CA ILE A 283 17.15 -18.94 -8.90
C ILE A 283 16.38 -18.45 -10.12
N LEU A 284 15.06 -18.29 -9.99
CA LEU A 284 14.23 -17.72 -11.05
C LEU A 284 14.70 -16.33 -11.46
N ARG A 285 14.99 -15.45 -10.49
CA ARG A 285 15.52 -14.10 -10.74
C ARG A 285 16.82 -14.17 -11.56
N GLN A 286 17.77 -15.02 -11.18
CA GLN A 286 19.04 -15.17 -11.89
C GLN A 286 18.85 -15.70 -13.32
N ILE A 287 18.05 -16.75 -13.49
CA ILE A 287 17.78 -17.37 -14.80
C ILE A 287 17.11 -16.37 -15.74
N ILE A 288 16.07 -15.68 -15.27
CA ILE A 288 15.33 -14.70 -16.09
C ILE A 288 16.27 -13.56 -16.49
N LEU A 289 17.06 -13.03 -15.56
CA LEU A 289 18.00 -11.95 -15.85
C LEU A 289 19.04 -12.37 -16.91
N GLU A 290 19.67 -13.53 -16.72
CA GLU A 290 20.66 -14.04 -17.67
C GLU A 290 20.06 -14.30 -19.06
N ASP A 291 18.87 -14.89 -19.11
CA ASP A 291 18.22 -15.22 -20.36
C ASP A 291 17.78 -13.96 -21.11
N LEU A 292 17.14 -13.00 -20.45
CA LEU A 292 16.73 -11.75 -21.08
C LEU A 292 17.95 -10.92 -21.55
N ARG A 293 19.09 -10.97 -20.84
CA ARG A 293 20.35 -10.37 -21.31
C ARG A 293 20.82 -11.02 -22.61
N VAL A 294 20.74 -12.34 -22.71
CA VAL A 294 21.08 -13.07 -23.95
C VAL A 294 20.09 -12.78 -25.06
N VAL A 295 18.79 -12.67 -24.76
CA VAL A 295 17.79 -12.29 -25.76
C VAL A 295 18.11 -10.91 -26.33
N LYS A 296 18.34 -9.93 -25.45
CA LYS A 296 18.61 -8.54 -25.85
C LYS A 296 19.90 -8.38 -26.66
N SER A 297 20.98 -9.05 -26.23
CA SER A 297 22.31 -8.90 -26.84
C SER A 297 22.51 -9.79 -28.08
N LEU A 298 22.03 -11.03 -28.06
CA LEU A 298 22.35 -12.03 -29.09
C LEU A 298 21.15 -12.49 -29.91
N CYS A 299 19.93 -12.54 -29.34
CA CYS A 299 18.74 -12.94 -30.11
C CYS A 299 18.21 -11.80 -30.97
N VAL A 300 18.12 -10.56 -30.47
CA VAL A 300 17.58 -9.41 -31.23
C VAL A 300 18.23 -9.26 -32.62
N PRO A 301 19.56 -9.37 -32.79
CA PRO A 301 20.18 -9.28 -34.13
C PRO A 301 19.82 -10.45 -35.07
N CYS A 302 19.38 -11.59 -34.55
CA CYS A 302 19.06 -12.78 -35.34
C CYS A 302 17.63 -12.77 -35.90
N PHE A 303 16.71 -12.03 -35.25
CA PHE A 303 15.29 -12.00 -35.61
C PHE A 303 14.96 -10.76 -36.46
N PRO A 304 13.98 -10.84 -37.38
CA PRO A 304 13.50 -9.66 -38.08
C PRO A 304 12.90 -8.62 -37.11
N PRO A 305 13.07 -7.30 -37.33
CA PRO A 305 12.62 -6.26 -36.38
C PRO A 305 11.13 -6.29 -36.07
N HIS A 306 10.29 -6.74 -37.00
CA HIS A 306 8.85 -6.78 -36.86
C HIS A 306 8.34 -7.90 -35.91
N TYR A 307 9.22 -8.79 -35.44
CA TYR A 307 8.88 -9.75 -34.39
C TYR A 307 8.92 -9.14 -32.99
N ASP A 308 9.64 -8.02 -32.81
CA ASP A 308 9.85 -7.41 -31.49
C ASP A 308 10.22 -8.43 -30.40
N ILE A 309 11.16 -9.32 -30.76
CA ILE A 309 11.38 -10.58 -30.04
C ILE A 309 11.75 -10.39 -28.58
N PHE A 310 12.42 -9.28 -28.23
CA PHE A 310 12.76 -8.99 -26.85
C PHE A 310 11.50 -8.77 -26.00
N ASN A 311 10.56 -7.95 -26.46
CA ASN A 311 9.31 -7.70 -25.74
C ASN A 311 8.43 -8.96 -25.69
N GLU A 312 8.44 -9.79 -26.74
CA GLU A 312 7.76 -11.09 -26.73
C GLU A 312 8.35 -12.05 -25.69
N TYR A 313 9.68 -12.15 -25.56
CA TYR A 313 10.29 -12.95 -24.48
C TYR A 313 9.93 -12.40 -23.10
N VAL A 314 9.91 -11.07 -22.91
CA VAL A 314 9.46 -10.47 -21.64
C VAL A 314 8.03 -10.91 -21.31
N LYS A 315 7.12 -10.92 -22.30
CA LYS A 315 5.76 -11.44 -22.14
C LYS A 315 5.73 -12.93 -21.79
N PHE A 316 6.51 -13.76 -22.48
CA PHE A 316 6.57 -15.19 -22.20
C PHE A 316 7.06 -15.49 -20.78
N TYR A 317 8.11 -14.81 -20.31
CA TYR A 317 8.57 -14.95 -18.92
C TYR A 317 7.54 -14.41 -17.93
N HIS A 318 6.87 -13.30 -18.23
CA HIS A 318 5.82 -12.76 -17.37
C HIS A 318 4.64 -13.73 -17.21
N GLU A 319 4.10 -14.24 -18.32
CA GLU A 319 2.97 -15.18 -18.30
C GLU A 319 3.34 -16.52 -17.65
N GLY A 320 4.50 -17.08 -18.00
CA GLY A 320 4.98 -18.34 -17.43
C GLY A 320 5.22 -18.22 -15.92
N LEU A 321 5.83 -17.13 -15.48
CA LEU A 321 6.06 -16.87 -14.07
C LEU A 321 4.75 -16.59 -13.32
N SER A 322 3.82 -15.85 -13.91
CA SER A 322 2.49 -15.60 -13.33
C SER A 322 1.75 -16.92 -13.09
N SER A 323 1.73 -17.82 -14.08
CA SER A 323 1.12 -19.15 -13.95
C SER A 323 1.83 -20.01 -12.88
N TYR A 324 3.16 -19.93 -12.81
CA TYR A 324 3.94 -20.66 -11.82
C TYR A 324 3.65 -20.19 -10.39
N LEU A 325 3.66 -18.87 -10.16
CA LEU A 325 3.34 -18.30 -8.85
C LEU A 325 1.88 -18.53 -8.45
N ASP A 326 0.92 -18.46 -9.39
CA ASP A 326 -0.49 -18.78 -9.11
C ASP A 326 -0.64 -20.25 -8.66
N THR A 327 0.16 -21.16 -9.23
CA THR A 327 0.18 -22.57 -8.80
C THR A 327 0.71 -22.72 -7.37
N ILE A 328 1.77 -21.99 -7.01
CA ILE A 328 2.30 -21.96 -5.64
C ILE A 328 1.27 -21.39 -4.66
N VAL A 329 0.63 -20.27 -5.00
CA VAL A 329 -0.40 -19.65 -4.17
C VAL A 329 -1.57 -20.60 -3.95
N ARG A 330 -2.03 -21.32 -4.98
CA ARG A 330 -3.10 -22.34 -4.87
C ARG A 330 -2.72 -23.53 -3.99
N SER A 331 -1.43 -23.85 -3.89
CA SER A 331 -0.95 -24.92 -3.01
C SER A 331 -0.95 -24.53 -1.52
N GLY A 332 -1.16 -23.24 -1.22
CA GLY A 332 -1.17 -22.69 0.13
C GLY A 332 0.21 -22.19 0.55
N LEU A 333 0.27 -20.97 1.06
CA LEU A 333 1.47 -20.36 1.64
C LEU A 333 1.42 -20.46 3.17
N GLU A 334 2.58 -20.58 3.81
CA GLU A 334 2.68 -20.60 5.27
C GLU A 334 3.76 -19.64 5.81
N GLY A 335 3.39 -18.89 6.86
CA GLY A 335 4.32 -18.06 7.63
C GLY A 335 5.12 -17.08 6.79
N ASN A 336 6.44 -17.28 6.73
CA ASN A 336 7.37 -16.41 6.01
C ASN A 336 7.28 -16.50 4.47
N GLU A 337 6.55 -17.51 3.96
CA GLU A 337 6.35 -17.67 2.51
C GLU A 337 5.48 -16.53 1.95
N TYR A 338 4.49 -16.04 2.70
CA TYR A 338 3.70 -14.85 2.32
C TYR A 338 4.59 -13.63 2.11
N VAL A 339 5.49 -13.38 3.07
CA VAL A 339 6.41 -12.23 3.02
C VAL A 339 7.32 -12.33 1.81
N SER A 340 7.91 -13.51 1.60
CA SER A 340 8.82 -13.77 0.49
C SER A 340 8.12 -13.57 -0.86
N MET A 341 6.90 -14.09 -1.00
CA MET A 341 6.08 -13.92 -2.20
C MET A 341 5.69 -12.46 -2.44
N LEU A 342 5.12 -11.79 -1.43
CA LEU A 342 4.64 -10.41 -1.55
C LEU A 342 5.78 -9.44 -1.83
N ALA A 343 6.91 -9.56 -1.11
CA ALA A 343 8.08 -8.71 -1.32
C ALA A 343 8.68 -8.92 -2.72
N TRP A 344 8.77 -10.17 -3.19
CA TRP A 344 9.34 -10.46 -4.49
C TRP A 344 8.49 -9.93 -5.65
N VAL A 345 7.17 -10.13 -5.58
CA VAL A 345 6.24 -9.63 -6.60
C VAL A 345 6.17 -8.09 -6.61
N THR A 346 6.25 -7.46 -5.43
CA THR A 346 6.11 -6.00 -5.31
C THR A 346 7.40 -5.24 -5.61
N HIS A 347 8.56 -5.77 -5.19
CA HIS A 347 9.83 -5.06 -5.28
C HIS A 347 10.84 -5.73 -6.19
N THR A 348 11.13 -7.02 -5.98
CA THR A 348 12.24 -7.67 -6.70
C THR A 348 11.96 -7.80 -8.20
N TYR A 349 10.73 -8.20 -8.55
CA TYR A 349 10.34 -8.39 -9.95
C TYR A 349 10.34 -7.08 -10.77
N PRO A 350 9.59 -6.03 -10.40
CA PRO A 350 9.61 -4.77 -11.15
C PRO A 350 10.88 -3.94 -10.88
N GLY A 351 11.60 -4.20 -9.79
CA GLY A 351 12.71 -3.38 -9.33
C GLY A 351 14.02 -3.58 -10.08
N THR A 352 15.06 -2.92 -9.55
CA THR A 352 16.40 -2.86 -10.17
C THR A 352 17.16 -4.20 -10.14
N GLU A 353 16.69 -5.16 -9.35
CA GLU A 353 17.29 -6.48 -9.23
C GLU A 353 16.94 -7.42 -10.38
N LEU A 354 15.87 -7.12 -11.14
CA LEU A 354 15.42 -7.92 -12.27
C LEU A 354 15.03 -7.06 -13.46
N MET A 355 13.79 -6.57 -13.55
CA MET A 355 13.27 -5.99 -14.80
C MET A 355 13.75 -4.56 -15.06
N SER A 356 13.91 -3.75 -14.00
CA SER A 356 14.52 -2.42 -14.08
C SER A 356 16.06 -2.47 -13.99
N HIS A 357 16.67 -3.65 -14.09
CA HIS A 357 18.13 -3.79 -14.09
C HIS A 357 18.74 -3.01 -15.28
N PRO A 358 19.89 -2.32 -15.14
CA PRO A 358 20.47 -1.47 -16.19
C PRO A 358 20.62 -2.17 -17.55
N ASP A 359 20.98 -3.45 -17.54
CA ASP A 359 21.13 -4.26 -18.76
C ASP A 359 19.80 -4.51 -19.49
N LEU A 360 18.68 -4.58 -18.77
CA LEU A 360 17.34 -4.82 -19.34
C LEU A 360 16.60 -3.51 -19.59
N ASN A 361 16.51 -2.65 -18.57
CA ASN A 361 15.81 -1.37 -18.58
C ASN A 361 14.37 -1.46 -19.08
N VAL A 362 13.61 -2.43 -18.55
CA VAL A 362 12.24 -2.73 -18.96
C VAL A 362 11.26 -2.23 -17.90
N ASP A 363 10.36 -1.34 -18.31
CA ASP A 363 9.22 -0.93 -17.50
C ASP A 363 8.05 -1.92 -17.70
N VAL A 364 7.94 -2.90 -16.81
CA VAL A 364 6.93 -3.95 -16.90
C VAL A 364 5.52 -3.42 -16.66
N HIS A 365 5.37 -2.41 -15.80
CA HIS A 365 4.06 -1.83 -15.49
C HIS A 365 3.44 -1.18 -16.74
N LYS A 366 4.27 -0.56 -17.57
CA LYS A 366 3.82 0.01 -18.84
C LYS A 366 3.61 -1.05 -19.93
N LEU A 367 4.42 -2.12 -19.93
CA LEU A 367 4.42 -3.11 -21.00
C LEU A 367 3.30 -4.16 -20.86
N ILE A 368 3.09 -4.69 -19.65
CA ILE A 368 2.23 -5.87 -19.41
C ILE A 368 1.34 -5.70 -18.17
N GLY A 369 1.85 -5.07 -17.10
CA GLY A 369 1.13 -4.89 -15.84
C GLY A 369 1.73 -5.67 -14.68
N THR A 370 0.93 -5.94 -13.65
CA THR A 370 1.36 -6.66 -12.44
C THR A 370 1.38 -8.17 -12.66
N LEU A 371 2.39 -8.84 -12.08
CA LEU A 371 2.61 -10.28 -12.25
C LEU A 371 1.46 -11.14 -11.72
N LEU A 372 0.90 -10.74 -10.57
CA LEU A 372 -0.34 -11.28 -10.03
C LEU A 372 -1.45 -10.24 -10.21
N ARG A 373 -2.69 -10.71 -10.36
CA ARG A 373 -3.85 -9.81 -10.42
C ARG A 373 -3.96 -9.03 -9.11
N PRO A 374 -4.33 -7.73 -9.15
CA PRO A 374 -4.47 -6.93 -7.94
C PRO A 374 -5.43 -7.53 -6.92
N GLU A 375 -6.50 -8.22 -7.36
CA GLU A 375 -7.41 -8.90 -6.44
C GLU A 375 -6.75 -10.07 -5.70
N HIS A 376 -5.91 -10.86 -6.38
CA HIS A 376 -5.19 -11.98 -5.77
C HIS A 376 -4.09 -11.49 -4.81
N LEU A 377 -3.39 -10.40 -5.16
CA LEU A 377 -2.41 -9.77 -4.26
C LEU A 377 -3.08 -9.27 -2.98
N LYS A 378 -4.22 -8.59 -3.12
CA LYS A 378 -4.99 -8.14 -1.95
C LYS A 378 -5.48 -9.31 -1.10
N ALA A 379 -5.95 -10.39 -1.72
CA ALA A 379 -6.36 -11.59 -0.99
C ALA A 379 -5.20 -12.22 -0.19
N LEU A 380 -3.99 -12.25 -0.77
CA LEU A 380 -2.78 -12.72 -0.08
C LEU A 380 -2.37 -11.81 1.10
N GLU A 381 -2.46 -10.48 0.93
CA GLU A 381 -2.25 -9.54 2.03
C GLU A 381 -3.25 -9.77 3.16
N ASP A 382 -4.53 -9.90 2.81
CA ASP A 382 -5.61 -10.07 3.77
C ASP A 382 -5.47 -11.41 4.53
N GLU A 383 -5.11 -12.49 3.85
CA GLU A 383 -4.83 -13.81 4.46
C GLU A 383 -3.59 -13.76 5.38
N TYR A 384 -2.53 -13.06 4.98
CA TYR A 384 -1.35 -12.84 5.82
C TYR A 384 -1.70 -12.08 7.10
N LEU A 385 -2.46 -10.98 6.97
CA LEU A 385 -2.91 -10.19 8.12
C LEU A 385 -3.84 -11.00 9.03
N GLN A 386 -4.72 -11.83 8.47
CA GLN A 386 -5.60 -12.71 9.25
C GLN A 386 -4.81 -13.77 10.03
N ASN A 387 -3.77 -14.36 9.41
CA ASN A 387 -2.87 -15.28 10.09
C ASN A 387 -2.09 -14.60 11.23
N MET A 388 -1.58 -13.39 10.99
CA MET A 388 -0.94 -12.58 12.03
C MET A 388 -1.91 -12.28 13.18
N GLN A 389 -3.14 -11.88 12.87
CA GLN A 389 -4.18 -11.60 13.86
C GLN A 389 -4.49 -12.81 14.74
N ARG A 390 -4.67 -13.99 14.13
CA ARG A 390 -4.91 -15.25 14.88
C ARG A 390 -3.73 -15.56 15.82
N ASN A 391 -2.50 -15.43 15.33
CA ASN A 391 -1.30 -15.66 16.14
C ASN A 391 -1.24 -14.69 17.34
N TYR A 392 -1.58 -13.41 17.14
CA TYR A 392 -1.67 -12.43 18.23
C TYR A 392 -2.75 -12.78 19.24
N GLN A 393 -3.93 -13.21 18.80
CA GLN A 393 -5.00 -13.62 19.70
C GLN A 393 -4.58 -14.78 20.59
N GLU A 394 -4.01 -15.83 20.00
CA GLU A 394 -3.54 -17.00 20.74
C GLU A 394 -2.42 -16.62 21.74
N TRP A 395 -1.46 -15.82 21.29
CA TRP A 395 -0.32 -15.42 22.12
C TRP A 395 -0.72 -14.46 23.24
N MET A 396 -1.50 -13.42 22.96
CA MET A 396 -1.96 -12.45 23.96
C MET A 396 -2.91 -13.08 24.99
N THR A 397 -3.75 -14.04 24.58
CA THR A 397 -4.59 -14.80 25.53
C THR A 397 -3.72 -15.59 26.50
N LYS A 398 -2.71 -16.31 26.00
CA LYS A 398 -1.75 -17.03 26.86
C LYS A 398 -0.96 -16.09 27.76
N ALA A 399 -0.58 -14.90 27.27
CA ALA A 399 0.12 -13.90 28.07
C ALA A 399 -0.77 -13.39 29.23
N ALA A 400 -2.04 -13.10 28.96
CA ALA A 400 -3.00 -12.67 29.98
C ALA A 400 -3.27 -13.76 31.04
N GLU A 401 -3.33 -15.03 30.61
CA GLU A 401 -3.47 -16.19 31.51
C GLU A 401 -2.23 -16.40 32.37
N THR A 402 -1.04 -16.25 31.79
CA THR A 402 0.24 -16.39 32.50
C THR A 402 0.36 -15.35 33.60
N GLU A 403 0.12 -14.07 33.27
CA GLU A 403 0.08 -12.98 34.26
C GLU A 403 -0.95 -13.28 35.36
N LYS A 404 -2.16 -13.71 34.98
CA LYS A 404 -3.21 -14.05 35.95
C LYS A 404 -2.75 -15.13 36.93
N VAL A 405 -2.15 -16.22 36.44
CA VAL A 405 -1.67 -17.32 37.31
C VAL A 405 -0.60 -16.81 38.27
N GLU A 406 0.29 -15.94 37.82
CA GLU A 406 1.34 -15.35 38.65
C GLU A 406 0.75 -14.52 39.81
N TRP A 407 -0.33 -13.78 39.60
CA TRP A 407 -0.95 -12.97 40.68
C TRP A 407 -1.51 -13.78 41.85
N PHE A 408 -1.84 -15.06 41.63
CA PHE A 408 -2.29 -15.99 42.67
C PHE A 408 -1.16 -16.87 43.23
N SER A 409 0.09 -16.62 42.82
CA SER A 409 1.25 -17.36 43.28
C SER A 409 1.78 -16.84 44.62
N GLU A 410 2.64 -17.63 45.24
CA GLU A 410 3.35 -17.24 46.47
C GLU A 410 4.71 -16.59 46.18
N THR A 411 4.95 -16.09 44.96
CA THR A 411 6.17 -15.36 44.60
C THR A 411 5.93 -13.87 44.61
N VAL A 412 6.99 -13.11 44.93
CA VAL A 412 7.00 -11.64 44.81
C VAL A 412 7.19 -11.28 43.33
N PRO A 413 6.52 -10.22 42.81
CA PRO A 413 6.75 -9.76 41.44
C PRO A 413 8.20 -9.33 41.20
N ASP A 414 8.63 -9.42 39.95
CA ASP A 414 9.95 -8.94 39.54
C ASP A 414 10.13 -7.43 39.81
N GLN A 415 11.37 -7.06 40.12
CA GLN A 415 11.79 -5.68 40.39
C GLN A 415 12.88 -5.27 39.40
N ASP A 416 12.69 -4.14 38.74
CA ASP A 416 13.74 -3.45 37.97
C ASP A 416 14.08 -2.18 38.72
N GLU A 417 15.36 -2.08 39.11
CA GLU A 417 15.90 -1.15 40.09
C GLU A 417 15.15 -1.19 41.44
N HIS A 418 14.03 -0.48 41.52
CA HIS A 418 13.17 -0.34 42.69
C HIS A 418 11.67 -0.51 42.37
N TYR A 419 11.28 -0.58 41.10
CA TYR A 419 9.87 -0.60 40.71
C TYR A 419 9.43 -2.01 40.36
N TYR A 420 8.27 -2.44 40.88
CA TYR A 420 7.68 -3.71 40.45
C TYR A 420 7.19 -3.60 39.01
N HIS A 421 7.50 -4.60 38.20
CA HIS A 421 7.06 -4.69 36.80
C HIS A 421 6.99 -6.15 36.36
N THR A 422 6.43 -6.38 35.16
CA THR A 422 6.65 -7.64 34.44
C THR A 422 7.27 -7.37 33.08
N SER A 423 7.73 -8.42 32.41
CA SER A 423 8.27 -8.32 31.05
C SER A 423 7.17 -8.23 29.97
N ALA A 424 5.91 -8.46 30.32
CA ALA A 424 4.80 -8.55 29.36
C ALA A 424 4.66 -7.30 28.46
N PRO A 425 4.66 -6.05 28.97
CA PRO A 425 4.56 -4.87 28.11
C PRO A 425 5.65 -4.80 27.04
N VAL A 426 6.90 -5.06 27.44
CA VAL A 426 8.06 -5.01 26.55
C VAL A 426 7.97 -6.11 25.50
N ILE A 427 7.65 -7.35 25.90
CA ILE A 427 7.55 -8.48 24.97
C ILE A 427 6.42 -8.27 23.95
N ILE A 428 5.26 -7.77 24.38
CA ILE A 428 4.11 -7.47 23.49
C ILE A 428 4.56 -6.50 22.38
N PHE A 429 5.16 -5.37 22.76
CA PHE A 429 5.53 -4.35 21.78
C PHE A 429 6.78 -4.71 20.96
N GLN A 430 7.73 -5.49 21.50
CA GLN A 430 8.84 -6.03 20.72
C GLN A 430 8.38 -7.01 19.65
N MET A 431 7.43 -7.89 19.97
CA MET A 431 6.83 -8.80 18.99
C MET A 431 6.14 -8.00 17.88
N ILE A 432 5.32 -7.00 18.23
CA ILE A 432 4.66 -6.14 17.25
C ILE A 432 5.68 -5.43 16.37
N ASP A 433 6.74 -4.86 16.96
CA ASP A 433 7.80 -4.17 16.23
C ASP A 433 8.47 -5.09 15.20
N GLN A 434 8.82 -6.33 15.56
CA GLN A 434 9.39 -7.31 14.63
C GLN A 434 8.46 -7.60 13.44
N HIS A 435 7.16 -7.78 13.68
CA HIS A 435 6.19 -8.00 12.59
C HIS A 435 6.01 -6.76 11.71
N LEU A 436 6.01 -5.55 12.29
CA LEU A 436 5.93 -4.31 11.53
C LEU A 436 7.17 -4.08 10.68
N GLN A 437 8.37 -4.37 11.18
CA GLN A 437 9.61 -4.35 10.39
C GLN A 437 9.51 -5.28 9.17
N VAL A 438 8.97 -6.49 9.35
CA VAL A 438 8.76 -7.45 8.26
C VAL A 438 7.79 -6.91 7.22
N THR A 439 6.62 -6.40 7.62
CA THR A 439 5.66 -5.81 6.66
C THR A 439 6.22 -4.61 5.90
N ASN A 440 7.12 -3.85 6.53
CA ASN A 440 7.74 -2.67 5.92
C ASN A 440 8.68 -3.03 4.77
N THR A 441 9.18 -4.27 4.72
CA THR A 441 9.92 -4.79 3.55
C THR A 441 9.02 -5.00 2.32
N ILE A 442 7.69 -5.07 2.50
CA ILE A 442 6.71 -5.33 1.45
C ILE A 442 6.08 -4.04 0.92
N HIS A 443 5.50 -3.17 1.77
CA HIS A 443 5.16 -1.78 1.45
C HIS A 443 4.48 -1.10 2.63
N GLN A 444 4.52 0.24 2.65
CA GLN A 444 4.00 1.05 3.75
C GLN A 444 2.50 0.85 4.02
N GLU A 445 1.68 0.59 3.00
CA GLU A 445 0.24 0.35 3.20
C GLU A 445 -0.03 -0.89 4.06
N LEU A 446 0.69 -1.99 3.81
CA LEU A 446 0.52 -3.23 4.56
C LEU A 446 1.00 -3.03 6.00
N THR A 447 2.10 -2.30 6.20
CA THR A 447 2.58 -1.94 7.54
C THR A 447 1.56 -1.12 8.32
N PHE A 448 0.88 -0.18 7.66
CA PHE A 448 -0.16 0.61 8.32
C PHE A 448 -1.37 -0.25 8.70
N LYS A 449 -1.84 -1.14 7.80
CA LYS A 449 -2.90 -2.11 8.14
C LYS A 449 -2.51 -3.02 9.30
N ALA A 450 -1.27 -3.54 9.30
CA ALA A 450 -0.74 -4.37 10.37
C ALA A 450 -0.63 -3.61 11.70
N LEU A 451 -0.25 -2.32 11.68
CA LEU A 451 -0.21 -1.46 12.86
C LEU A 451 -1.60 -1.29 13.47
N VAL A 452 -2.60 -0.95 12.66
CA VAL A 452 -3.99 -0.79 13.12
C VAL A 452 -4.52 -2.09 13.72
N MET A 453 -4.32 -3.22 13.04
CA MET A 453 -4.69 -4.54 13.53
C MET A 453 -3.99 -4.86 14.87
N SER A 454 -2.70 -4.54 15.00
CA SER A 454 -1.93 -4.71 16.24
C SER A 454 -2.52 -3.89 17.38
N ILE A 455 -2.85 -2.62 17.14
CA ILE A 455 -3.50 -1.72 18.14
C ILE A 455 -4.81 -2.33 18.64
N GLN A 456 -5.64 -2.84 17.74
CA GLN A 456 -6.91 -3.48 18.08
C GLN A 456 -6.69 -4.76 18.91
N GLN A 457 -5.69 -5.59 18.58
CA GLN A 457 -5.39 -6.78 19.38
C GLN A 457 -4.88 -6.43 20.79
N VAL A 458 -4.02 -5.42 20.93
CA VAL A 458 -3.55 -4.98 22.26
C VAL A 458 -4.69 -4.39 23.09
N GLU A 459 -5.67 -3.74 22.44
CA GLU A 459 -6.87 -3.22 23.12
C GLU A 459 -7.75 -4.36 23.65
N ILE A 460 -7.99 -5.41 22.86
CA ILE A 460 -8.71 -6.64 23.28
C ILE A 460 -7.97 -7.33 24.44
N PHE A 461 -6.64 -7.42 24.36
CA PHE A 461 -5.81 -7.92 25.45
C PHE A 461 -6.02 -7.08 26.72
N GLY A 462 -6.00 -5.74 26.62
CA GLY A 462 -6.26 -4.84 27.74
C GLY A 462 -7.65 -5.02 28.36
N GLN A 463 -8.70 -5.25 27.56
CA GLN A 463 -10.04 -5.55 28.08
C GLN A 463 -10.07 -6.85 28.88
N THR A 464 -9.39 -7.89 28.38
CA THR A 464 -9.29 -9.20 29.06
C THR A 464 -8.46 -9.07 30.34
N TYR A 465 -7.35 -8.34 30.28
CA TYR A 465 -6.49 -8.04 31.41
C TYR A 465 -7.27 -7.31 32.51
N LEU A 466 -8.06 -6.28 32.17
CA LEU A 466 -8.92 -5.57 33.12
C LEU A 466 -9.89 -6.51 33.84
N LYS A 467 -10.52 -7.43 33.10
CA LYS A 467 -11.44 -8.42 33.70
C LYS A 467 -10.71 -9.28 34.73
N ASN A 468 -9.51 -9.74 34.41
CA ASN A 468 -8.69 -10.53 35.33
C ASN A 468 -8.27 -9.72 36.57
N VAL A 469 -7.96 -8.43 36.41
CA VAL A 469 -7.62 -7.52 37.53
C VAL A 469 -8.81 -7.30 38.46
N ILE A 470 -10.03 -7.17 37.91
CA ILE A 470 -11.26 -7.08 38.71
C ILE A 470 -11.49 -8.39 39.48
N GLU A 471 -11.28 -9.54 38.85
CA GLU A 471 -11.41 -10.85 39.49
C GLU A 471 -10.39 -11.03 40.63
N LEU A 472 -9.14 -10.58 40.44
CA LEU A 472 -8.11 -10.56 41.48
C LEU A 472 -8.57 -9.76 42.71
N LYS A 473 -9.10 -8.54 42.49
CA LYS A 473 -9.69 -7.73 43.56
C LYS A 473 -10.80 -8.49 44.26
N GLU A 474 -11.81 -8.95 43.53
CA GLU A 474 -12.97 -9.60 44.14
C GLU A 474 -12.58 -10.82 44.97
N HIS A 475 -11.57 -11.58 44.54
CA HIS A 475 -11.06 -12.72 45.29
C HIS A 475 -10.37 -12.30 46.60
N HIS A 476 -9.51 -11.28 46.55
CA HIS A 476 -8.82 -10.76 47.74
C HIS A 476 -9.77 -10.22 48.80
N PHE A 477 -10.75 -9.41 48.39
CA PHE A 477 -11.69 -8.80 49.34
C PHE A 477 -12.74 -9.79 49.88
N ARG A 478 -12.91 -10.97 49.26
CA ARG A 478 -13.69 -12.07 49.85
C ARG A 478 -12.91 -12.76 50.98
N ASN A 479 -11.61 -12.97 50.80
CA ASN A 479 -10.74 -13.55 51.81
C ASN A 479 -9.30 -13.06 51.65
N ARG A 480 -8.89 -12.13 52.53
CA ARG A 480 -7.60 -11.43 52.43
C ARG A 480 -6.39 -12.34 52.70
N ASP A 481 -6.60 -13.48 53.35
CA ASP A 481 -5.52 -14.43 53.65
C ASP A 481 -5.14 -15.30 52.44
N GLN A 482 -5.92 -15.27 51.35
CA GLN A 482 -5.69 -16.12 50.18
C GLN A 482 -4.64 -15.57 49.21
N ILE A 483 -4.44 -14.24 49.18
CA ILE A 483 -3.50 -13.60 48.25
C ILE A 483 -2.45 -12.86 49.06
N LYS A 484 -1.31 -13.52 49.26
CA LYS A 484 -0.21 -13.03 50.11
C LYS A 484 0.44 -11.73 49.60
N TYR A 485 0.56 -11.56 48.29
CA TYR A 485 1.28 -10.45 47.66
C TYR A 485 0.35 -9.50 46.88
N PHE A 486 -0.90 -9.35 47.33
CA PHE A 486 -1.91 -8.55 46.64
C PHE A 486 -1.42 -7.14 46.30
N THR A 487 -0.93 -6.39 47.30
CA THR A 487 -0.42 -5.02 47.12
C THR A 487 0.71 -4.94 46.08
N HIS A 488 1.61 -5.93 46.09
CA HIS A 488 2.76 -5.96 45.18
C HIS A 488 2.31 -6.17 43.72
N TYR A 489 1.40 -7.12 43.48
CA TYR A 489 0.85 -7.37 42.15
C TYR A 489 -0.01 -6.20 41.64
N ILE A 490 -0.78 -5.54 42.52
CA ILE A 490 -1.54 -4.35 42.11
C ILE A 490 -0.60 -3.19 41.74
N ILE A 491 0.50 -2.96 42.48
CA ILE A 491 1.54 -1.98 42.09
C ILE A 491 2.13 -2.33 40.72
N THR A 492 2.42 -3.61 40.50
CA THR A 492 2.93 -4.13 39.22
C THR A 492 1.97 -3.81 38.07
N ILE A 493 0.67 -4.08 38.25
CA ILE A 493 -0.38 -3.78 37.27
C ILE A 493 -0.45 -2.28 36.97
N VAL A 494 -0.34 -1.41 37.98
CA VAL A 494 -0.34 0.06 37.81
C VAL A 494 0.87 0.52 36.99
N ASN A 495 2.06 -0.01 37.30
CA ASN A 495 3.30 0.29 36.57
C ASN A 495 3.25 -0.22 35.12
N ASN A 496 2.86 -1.47 34.91
CA ASN A 496 2.72 -2.08 33.60
C ASN A 496 1.72 -1.32 32.72
N SER A 497 0.59 -0.88 33.28
CA SER A 497 -0.43 -0.12 32.53
C SER A 497 0.09 1.23 32.05
N GLN A 498 0.93 1.92 32.85
CA GLN A 498 1.60 3.13 32.38
C GLN A 498 2.59 2.81 31.26
N GLN A 499 3.39 1.75 31.41
CA GLN A 499 4.37 1.35 30.41
C GLN A 499 3.73 0.96 29.07
N MET A 500 2.56 0.28 29.10
CA MET A 500 1.78 -0.03 27.90
C MET A 500 1.38 1.22 27.12
N VAL A 501 0.98 2.29 27.84
CA VAL A 501 0.64 3.60 27.23
C VAL A 501 1.87 4.26 26.59
N GLU A 502 3.01 4.23 27.28
CA GLU A 502 4.27 4.80 26.78
C GLU A 502 4.76 4.08 25.53
N LEU A 503 4.77 2.74 25.54
CA LEU A 503 5.17 1.93 24.39
C LEU A 503 4.21 2.09 23.20
N ALA A 504 2.90 2.18 23.46
CA ALA A 504 1.91 2.47 22.41
C ALA A 504 2.19 3.83 21.72
N GLN A 505 2.54 4.86 22.50
CA GLN A 505 2.89 6.17 21.96
C GLN A 505 4.19 6.14 21.16
N GLN A 506 5.22 5.41 21.61
CA GLN A 506 6.46 5.23 20.86
C GLN A 506 6.22 4.50 19.53
N MET A 507 5.42 3.44 19.54
CA MET A 507 5.03 2.70 18.33
C MET A 507 4.30 3.60 17.32
N LYS A 508 3.37 4.44 17.80
CA LYS A 508 2.70 5.43 16.96
C LYS A 508 3.68 6.42 16.34
N GLN A 509 4.68 6.91 17.09
CA GLN A 509 5.67 7.84 16.55
C GLN A 509 6.54 7.21 15.44
N LEU A 510 6.82 5.91 15.53
CA LEU A 510 7.69 5.21 14.59
C LEU A 510 6.97 4.80 13.29
N TYR A 511 5.75 4.26 13.39
CA TYR A 511 5.08 3.61 12.26
C TYR A 511 3.87 4.37 11.70
N TRP A 512 3.33 5.37 12.41
CA TRP A 512 2.13 6.07 11.95
C TRP A 512 2.47 7.15 10.90
N PRO A 513 1.91 7.09 9.68
CA PRO A 513 2.15 8.11 8.67
C PRO A 513 1.57 9.47 9.08
N LYS A 514 2.38 10.53 9.08
CA LYS A 514 1.96 11.90 9.50
C LYS A 514 0.77 12.46 8.70
N SER A 515 0.55 11.97 7.48
CA SER A 515 -0.54 12.38 6.60
C SER A 515 -1.88 11.71 6.90
N ARG A 516 -1.92 10.69 7.77
CA ARG A 516 -3.13 9.89 8.03
C ARG A 516 -3.75 10.20 9.39
N THR A 517 -5.08 10.32 9.38
CA THR A 517 -5.91 10.52 10.57
C THR A 517 -6.90 9.39 10.83
N GLU A 518 -6.97 8.41 9.93
CA GLU A 518 -7.82 7.23 10.04
C GLU A 518 -7.40 6.39 11.25
N HIS A 519 -8.34 5.70 11.90
CA HIS A 519 -8.07 4.83 13.05
C HIS A 519 -7.51 5.50 14.31
N TYR A 520 -7.49 6.85 14.40
CA TYR A 520 -7.11 7.51 15.66
C TYR A 520 -8.03 7.11 16.82
N GLU A 521 -9.30 6.86 16.56
CA GLU A 521 -10.23 6.37 17.58
C GLU A 521 -9.84 4.99 18.12
N ASP A 522 -9.30 4.09 17.29
CA ASP A 522 -8.78 2.79 17.73
C ASP A 522 -7.60 2.98 18.69
N PHE A 523 -6.70 3.92 18.37
CA PHE A 523 -5.56 4.24 19.21
C PHE A 523 -5.98 4.91 20.53
N GLU A 524 -6.92 5.85 20.50
CA GLU A 524 -7.45 6.47 21.72
C GLU A 524 -8.18 5.46 22.60
N ARG A 525 -8.91 4.49 22.02
CA ARG A 525 -9.51 3.38 22.76
C ARG A 525 -8.45 2.53 23.49
N LEU A 526 -7.36 2.18 22.81
CA LEU A 526 -6.24 1.47 23.41
C LEU A 526 -5.69 2.23 24.63
N LEU A 527 -5.39 3.53 24.46
CA LEU A 527 -4.87 4.36 25.55
C LEU A 527 -5.86 4.45 26.71
N ALA A 528 -7.15 4.70 26.42
CA ALA A 528 -8.20 4.78 27.42
C ALA A 528 -8.36 3.46 28.20
N THR A 529 -8.23 2.31 27.55
CA THR A 529 -8.30 0.99 28.20
C THR A 529 -7.21 0.82 29.25
N PHE A 530 -5.94 1.09 28.92
CA PHE A 530 -4.85 0.98 29.89
C PHE A 530 -4.86 2.09 30.95
N GLN A 531 -5.30 3.31 30.60
CA GLN A 531 -5.53 4.36 31.61
C GLN A 531 -6.64 3.96 32.60
N ARG A 532 -7.70 3.29 32.14
CA ARG A 532 -8.76 2.76 33.00
C ARG A 532 -8.25 1.66 33.92
N ILE A 533 -7.47 0.70 33.40
CA ILE A 533 -6.83 -0.34 34.22
C ILE A 533 -5.96 0.30 35.30
N ARG A 534 -5.08 1.22 34.91
CA ARG A 534 -4.21 1.97 35.81
C ARG A 534 -4.99 2.65 36.94
N ALA A 535 -6.08 3.36 36.60
CA ALA A 535 -6.90 4.06 37.59
C ALA A 535 -7.65 3.08 38.53
N HIS A 536 -8.20 1.98 38.00
CA HIS A 536 -8.86 0.97 38.82
C HIS A 536 -7.88 0.28 39.78
N ALA A 537 -6.74 -0.19 39.28
CA ALA A 537 -5.73 -0.82 40.11
C ALA A 537 -5.19 0.13 41.20
N ALA A 538 -4.92 1.40 40.87
CA ALA A 538 -4.55 2.41 41.84
C ALA A 538 -5.64 2.65 42.91
N SER A 539 -6.92 2.60 42.53
CA SER A 539 -8.03 2.72 43.48
C SER A 539 -8.12 1.52 44.43
N TYR A 540 -7.74 0.31 43.98
CA TYR A 540 -7.79 -0.90 44.80
C TYR A 540 -6.73 -0.91 45.90
N LEU A 541 -5.55 -0.32 45.66
CA LEU A 541 -4.54 -0.07 46.70
C LEU A 541 -5.14 0.77 47.85
N LEU A 542 -5.74 1.91 47.48
CA LEU A 542 -6.33 2.83 48.46
C LEU A 542 -7.56 2.23 49.14
N GLU A 543 -8.38 1.45 48.44
CA GLU A 543 -9.53 0.78 49.02
C GLU A 543 -9.12 -0.20 50.13
N GLU A 544 -8.03 -0.95 49.92
CA GLU A 544 -7.46 -1.83 50.94
C GLU A 544 -7.00 -1.03 52.16
N ALA A 545 -6.16 -0.02 51.95
CA ALA A 545 -5.62 0.80 53.04
C ALA A 545 -6.72 1.49 53.86
N PHE A 546 -7.74 2.04 53.19
CA PHE A 546 -8.82 2.75 53.87
C PHE A 546 -9.82 1.84 54.57
N LEU A 547 -9.96 0.58 54.14
CA LEU A 547 -10.78 -0.41 54.84
C LEU A 547 -10.23 -0.70 56.25
N ASP A 548 -8.91 -0.80 56.38
CA ASP A 548 -8.25 -1.05 57.68
C ASP A 548 -8.37 0.13 58.66
N MET A 549 -8.59 1.33 58.14
CA MET A 549 -8.74 2.55 58.95
C MET A 549 -10.21 2.93 59.20
N GLU A 550 -11.16 2.17 58.66
CA GLU A 550 -12.59 2.52 58.68
C GLU A 550 -13.10 2.72 60.13
N CYS A 551 -12.67 1.89 61.07
CA CYS A 551 -13.04 2.01 62.48
C CYS A 551 -12.58 3.35 63.10
N HIS A 552 -11.38 3.82 62.73
CA HIS A 552 -10.83 5.08 63.22
C HIS A 552 -11.56 6.29 62.63
N PHE A 553 -12.02 6.22 61.38
CA PHE A 553 -12.91 7.23 60.80
C PHE A 553 -14.28 7.28 61.49
N HIS A 554 -14.84 6.14 61.91
CA HIS A 554 -16.10 6.07 62.64
C HIS A 554 -16.03 6.67 64.05
N ASP A 555 -14.85 6.61 64.68
CA ASP A 555 -14.54 7.19 65.98
C ASP A 555 -14.43 8.72 65.94
N LEU A 556 -14.19 9.33 64.77
CA LEU A 556 -14.11 10.79 64.64
C LEU A 556 -15.44 11.45 65.01
N PHE A 557 -15.34 12.65 65.61
CA PHE A 557 -16.49 13.45 66.04
C PHE A 557 -17.43 12.73 67.03
N THR A 558 -16.89 11.79 67.81
CA THR A 558 -17.54 11.17 68.97
C THR A 558 -17.03 11.80 70.28
N VAL A 559 -17.64 11.45 71.42
CA VAL A 559 -17.16 11.88 72.75
C VAL A 559 -15.72 11.38 73.00
N LYS A 560 -15.37 10.20 72.50
CA LYS A 560 -14.01 9.64 72.58
C LYS A 560 -13.00 10.49 71.80
N TRP A 561 -13.38 10.96 70.61
CA TRP A 561 -12.54 11.85 69.80
C TRP A 561 -12.33 13.21 70.48
N LEU A 562 -13.31 13.77 71.20
CA LEU A 562 -13.13 15.03 71.92
C LEU A 562 -11.99 14.96 72.95
N ALA A 563 -11.79 13.80 73.58
CA ALA A 563 -10.79 13.60 74.62
C ALA A 563 -9.39 13.20 74.10
N SER A 564 -9.25 12.80 72.83
CA SER A 564 -8.00 12.20 72.32
C SER A 564 -7.74 12.47 70.83
N SER A 565 -6.47 12.49 70.41
CA SER A 565 -6.05 12.51 68.99
C SER A 565 -5.75 11.13 68.41
N MET A 566 -5.90 10.06 69.22
CA MET A 566 -5.42 8.71 68.87
C MET A 566 -5.92 8.23 67.50
N SER A 567 -7.19 8.46 67.15
CA SER A 567 -7.75 8.02 65.86
C SER A 567 -7.01 8.63 64.66
N VAL A 568 -6.67 9.92 64.72
CA VAL A 568 -5.91 10.60 63.64
C VAL A 568 -4.46 10.15 63.64
N ASP A 569 -3.88 9.95 64.82
CA ASP A 569 -2.50 9.48 64.95
C ASP A 569 -2.33 8.08 64.33
N THR A 570 -3.27 7.16 64.61
CA THR A 570 -3.30 5.82 64.02
C THR A 570 -3.52 5.87 62.51
N ILE A 571 -4.45 6.70 62.01
CA ILE A 571 -4.66 6.88 60.55
C ILE A 571 -3.35 7.30 59.87
N CYS A 572 -2.61 8.27 60.42
CA CYS A 572 -1.34 8.69 59.84
C CYS A 572 -0.28 7.58 59.85
N VAL A 573 -0.18 6.80 60.94
CA VAL A 573 0.80 5.72 61.04
C VAL A 573 0.48 4.58 60.08
N THR A 574 -0.78 4.14 60.03
CA THR A 574 -1.21 3.08 59.10
C THR A 574 -1.01 3.49 57.64
N LEU A 575 -1.30 4.74 57.29
CA LEU A 575 -0.97 5.24 55.95
C LEU A 575 0.55 5.28 55.71
N ASP A 576 1.37 5.68 56.69
CA ASP A 576 2.85 5.68 56.56
C ASP A 576 3.35 4.26 56.22
N ASP A 577 2.79 3.22 56.85
CA ASP A 577 3.13 1.83 56.58
C ASP A 577 2.76 1.42 55.14
N TYR A 578 1.52 1.70 54.69
CA TYR A 578 1.10 1.41 53.32
C TYR A 578 1.93 2.18 52.27
N PHE A 579 2.24 3.45 52.52
CA PHE A 579 3.03 4.25 51.59
C PHE A 579 4.50 3.86 51.55
N GLN A 580 5.02 3.16 52.57
CA GLN A 580 6.33 2.51 52.48
C GLN A 580 6.34 1.43 51.40
N ASP A 581 5.29 0.61 51.32
CA ASP A 581 5.13 -0.41 50.27
C ASP A 581 4.87 0.23 48.90
N TYR A 582 4.14 1.35 48.86
CA TYR A 582 3.81 2.02 47.60
C TYR A 582 5.01 2.73 46.94
N ASN A 583 6.17 2.83 47.61
CA ASN A 583 7.38 3.39 47.01
C ASN A 583 7.85 2.64 45.75
N HIS A 584 7.42 1.38 45.59
CA HIS A 584 7.65 0.58 44.40
C HIS A 584 6.80 1.01 43.17
N LEU A 585 5.94 2.01 43.30
CA LEU A 585 5.28 2.67 42.17
C LEU A 585 6.24 3.61 41.43
N ARG A 586 6.14 3.66 40.10
CA ARG A 586 6.85 4.68 39.30
C ARG A 586 6.44 6.10 39.72
N PRO A 587 7.29 7.13 39.56
CA PRO A 587 7.03 8.47 40.09
C PRO A 587 5.68 9.08 39.70
N ASN A 588 5.28 8.96 38.43
CA ASN A 588 3.98 9.45 37.94
C ASN A 588 2.79 8.69 38.54
N ASN A 589 2.97 7.39 38.83
CA ASN A 589 1.96 6.56 39.49
C ASN A 589 1.86 6.88 40.98
N PHE A 590 3.00 7.05 41.64
CA PHE A 590 3.06 7.44 43.05
C PHE A 590 2.38 8.79 43.27
N GLU A 591 2.65 9.79 42.42
CA GLU A 591 1.98 11.09 42.48
C GLU A 591 0.47 10.98 42.26
N MET A 592 0.03 10.15 41.33
CA MET A 592 -1.40 9.89 41.10
C MET A 592 -2.05 9.30 42.35
N VAL A 593 -1.43 8.27 42.97
CA VAL A 593 -1.95 7.62 44.17
C VAL A 593 -1.97 8.58 45.37
N ILE A 594 -0.94 9.42 45.55
CA ILE A 594 -0.90 10.45 46.61
C ILE A 594 -2.04 11.45 46.46
N ASN A 595 -2.29 11.93 45.24
CA ASN A 595 -3.36 12.88 44.97
C ASN A 595 -4.75 12.28 45.24
N GLU A 596 -4.97 11.02 44.85
CA GLU A 596 -6.23 10.32 45.15
C GLU A 596 -6.38 9.98 46.64
N ALA A 597 -5.29 9.61 47.33
CA ALA A 597 -5.29 9.37 48.77
C ALA A 597 -5.66 10.62 49.57
N GLN A 598 -5.13 11.79 49.20
CA GLN A 598 -5.51 13.07 49.80
C GLN A 598 -7.00 13.38 49.63
N LYS A 599 -7.54 13.18 48.43
CA LYS A 599 -8.98 13.36 48.15
C LYS A 599 -9.83 12.40 48.98
N LEU A 600 -9.45 11.12 49.04
CA LEU A 600 -10.18 10.11 49.79
C LEU A 600 -10.13 10.37 51.30
N LEU A 601 -8.98 10.79 51.82
CA LEU A 601 -8.81 11.19 53.22
C LEU A 601 -9.68 12.40 53.57
N ALA A 602 -9.64 13.46 52.75
CA ALA A 602 -10.48 14.62 52.93
C ALA A 602 -11.97 14.24 52.91
N LYS A 603 -12.38 13.42 51.94
CA LYS A 603 -13.75 12.94 51.79
C LYS A 603 -14.22 12.15 53.03
N ARG A 604 -13.43 11.20 53.53
CA ARG A 604 -13.78 10.38 54.70
C ARG A 604 -13.85 11.21 55.98
N TYR A 605 -12.91 12.13 56.17
CA TYR A 605 -12.90 13.03 57.32
C TYR A 605 -14.10 14.00 57.30
N ILE A 606 -14.40 14.63 56.15
CA ILE A 606 -15.56 15.51 55.99
C ILE A 606 -16.86 14.72 56.16
N ARG A 607 -16.95 13.52 55.61
CA ARG A 607 -18.12 12.65 55.82
C ARG A 607 -18.34 12.39 57.31
N ALA A 608 -17.29 12.07 58.07
CA ALA A 608 -17.39 11.88 59.51
C ALA A 608 -17.83 13.17 60.24
N LEU A 609 -17.27 14.34 59.86
CA LEU A 609 -17.64 15.65 60.38
C LEU A 609 -19.13 15.95 60.22
N LEU A 610 -19.69 15.59 59.07
CA LEU A 610 -21.11 15.81 58.73
C LEU A 610 -22.04 14.69 59.21
N SER A 611 -21.51 13.56 59.69
CA SER A 611 -22.32 12.40 60.10
C SER A 611 -22.72 12.42 61.57
N LYS A 612 -22.01 13.17 62.42
CA LYS A 612 -22.16 13.10 63.88
C LYS A 612 -22.81 14.37 64.45
N ARG A 613 -23.48 14.22 65.59
CA ARG A 613 -24.10 15.33 66.34
C ARG A 613 -23.45 15.46 67.71
N LEU A 614 -22.79 16.59 67.95
CA LEU A 614 -22.11 16.87 69.22
C LEU A 614 -22.87 17.87 70.11
N SER A 615 -23.67 18.78 69.51
CA SER A 615 -24.53 19.74 70.22
C SER A 615 -23.84 20.47 71.39
N LYS A 616 -22.77 21.20 71.08
CA LYS A 616 -21.91 21.90 72.04
C LYS A 616 -22.09 23.42 72.03
N PRO A 617 -21.81 24.11 73.15
CA PRO A 617 -21.84 25.58 73.20
C PRO A 617 -20.70 26.20 72.37
N ARG A 618 -20.87 27.47 71.97
CA ARG A 618 -19.90 28.21 71.14
C ARG A 618 -18.46 28.15 71.67
N VAL A 619 -18.27 28.23 72.99
CA VAL A 619 -16.94 28.17 73.63
C VAL A 619 -16.25 26.81 73.42
N GLU A 620 -17.00 25.71 73.44
CA GLU A 620 -16.46 24.38 73.11
C GLU A 620 -16.24 24.22 71.60
N CYS A 621 -17.02 24.91 70.76
CA CYS A 621 -16.84 24.91 69.31
C CYS A 621 -15.48 25.54 68.90
N ASP A 622 -15.01 26.57 69.60
CA ASP A 622 -13.67 27.12 69.38
C ASP A 622 -12.56 26.09 69.65
N ALA A 623 -12.73 25.24 70.67
CA ALA A 623 -11.81 24.15 70.95
C ALA A 623 -11.89 23.04 69.88
N ILE A 624 -13.10 22.68 69.44
CA ILE A 624 -13.35 21.70 68.38
C ILE A 624 -12.73 22.16 67.05
N THR A 625 -12.96 23.40 66.63
CA THR A 625 -12.38 23.95 65.40
C THR A 625 -10.85 23.99 65.47
N ARG A 626 -10.26 24.39 66.61
CA ARG A 626 -8.80 24.34 66.78
C ARG A 626 -8.27 22.92 66.62
N LYS A 627 -8.95 21.91 67.19
CA LYS A 627 -8.58 20.49 67.03
C LYS A 627 -8.69 20.04 65.58
N ILE A 628 -9.78 20.35 64.88
CA ILE A 628 -9.95 20.02 63.44
C ILE A 628 -8.84 20.64 62.60
N LYS A 629 -8.51 21.92 62.83
CA LYS A 629 -7.42 22.60 62.11
C LYS A 629 -6.05 21.97 62.38
N GLN A 630 -5.79 21.53 63.61
CA GLN A 630 -4.56 20.82 63.96
C GLN A 630 -4.48 19.45 63.27
N GLU A 631 -5.58 18.69 63.23
CA GLU A 631 -5.66 17.40 62.55
C GLU A 631 -5.50 17.55 61.03
N ALA A 632 -6.16 18.54 60.41
CA ALA A 632 -5.99 18.86 59.00
C ALA A 632 -4.54 19.26 58.67
N LYS A 633 -3.89 20.07 59.52
CA LYS A 633 -2.47 20.41 59.37
C LYS A 633 -1.58 19.18 59.49
N ARG A 634 -1.91 18.24 60.39
CA ARG A 634 -1.16 17.00 60.55
C ARG A 634 -1.22 16.11 59.31
N PHE A 635 -2.40 15.98 58.69
CA PHE A 635 -2.53 15.27 57.42
C PHE A 635 -1.73 15.93 56.29
N LYS A 636 -1.70 17.26 56.21
CA LYS A 636 -0.86 17.98 55.24
C LYS A 636 0.63 17.69 55.44
N LEU A 637 1.12 17.85 56.67
CA LEU A 637 2.53 17.59 57.02
C LEU A 637 2.92 16.13 56.74
N PHE A 638 1.98 15.19 56.90
CA PHE A 638 2.18 13.80 56.55
C PHE A 638 2.42 13.60 55.05
N PHE A 639 1.55 14.13 54.18
CA PHE A 639 1.76 14.02 52.73
C PHE A 639 2.96 14.82 52.24
N GLU A 640 3.28 15.96 52.85
CA GLU A 640 4.52 16.72 52.59
C GLU A 640 5.78 15.90 52.93
N LYS A 641 5.73 15.10 54.01
CA LYS A 641 6.83 14.21 54.41
C LYS A 641 7.01 13.04 53.44
N ILE A 642 5.92 12.40 53.04
CA ILE A 642 5.95 11.22 52.16
C ILE A 642 6.27 11.59 50.72
N ALA A 643 5.74 12.71 50.24
CA ALA A 643 5.89 13.14 48.86
C ALA A 643 6.42 14.58 48.74
N PRO A 644 7.67 14.84 49.17
CA PRO A 644 8.22 16.20 49.26
C PRO A 644 8.40 16.89 47.90
N LYS A 645 8.37 16.12 46.81
CA LYS A 645 8.54 16.62 45.43
C LYS A 645 7.22 16.99 44.75
N ILE A 646 6.07 16.70 45.36
CA ILE A 646 4.75 16.98 44.79
C ILE A 646 4.27 18.35 45.27
N SER A 647 3.85 19.22 44.33
CA SER A 647 3.27 20.52 44.69
C SER A 647 1.87 20.34 45.26
N LEU A 648 1.73 20.54 46.58
CA LEU A 648 0.46 20.39 47.32
C LEU A 648 -0.36 21.70 47.40
N SER A 649 -0.12 22.63 46.47
CA SER A 649 -0.63 24.02 46.53
C SER A 649 -2.15 24.18 46.44
N ASP A 650 -2.90 23.09 46.20
CA ASP A 650 -4.37 23.05 46.14
C ASP A 650 -4.93 21.76 46.78
N SER A 651 -4.44 21.43 47.99
CA SER A 651 -4.82 20.18 48.65
C SER A 651 -6.31 20.15 49.05
N PRO A 652 -7.03 19.04 48.77
CA PRO A 652 -8.39 18.81 49.28
C PRO A 652 -8.51 18.93 50.82
N LEU A 653 -7.40 18.81 51.54
CA LEU A 653 -7.35 18.91 53.00
C LEU A 653 -7.60 20.35 53.50
N ASP A 654 -7.38 21.36 52.66
CA ASP A 654 -7.67 22.77 52.96
C ASP A 654 -9.15 22.99 53.22
N LEU A 655 -10.00 22.23 52.51
CA LEU A 655 -11.45 22.26 52.68
C LEU A 655 -11.87 21.89 54.11
N ILE A 656 -11.17 20.96 54.77
CA ILE A 656 -11.43 20.62 56.18
C ILE A 656 -11.23 21.86 57.07
N THR A 657 -10.17 22.62 56.82
CA THR A 657 -9.86 23.85 57.56
C THR A 657 -10.91 24.91 57.29
N THR A 658 -11.32 25.09 56.04
CA THR A 658 -12.35 26.05 55.63
C THR A 658 -13.70 25.73 56.27
N LEU A 659 -14.16 24.46 56.21
CA LEU A 659 -15.40 24.02 56.85
C LEU A 659 -15.36 24.20 58.38
N SER A 660 -14.24 23.87 59.02
CA SER A 660 -14.09 24.06 60.47
C SER A 660 -14.20 25.53 60.91
N GLY A 661 -13.84 26.47 60.03
CA GLY A 661 -13.96 27.90 60.28
C GLY A 661 -15.41 28.37 60.46
N LEU A 662 -16.34 27.77 59.70
CA LEU A 662 -17.76 28.11 59.76
C LEU A 662 -18.40 27.81 61.12
N LEU A 663 -17.83 26.91 61.90
CA LEU A 663 -18.33 26.58 63.24
C LEU A 663 -18.19 27.75 64.23
N ILE A 664 -17.22 28.65 64.02
CA ILE A 664 -16.96 29.81 64.89
C ILE A 664 -17.68 31.07 64.39
N SER A 665 -18.02 31.11 63.10
CA SER A 665 -18.67 32.25 62.45
C SER A 665 -19.95 32.68 63.16
N ASP A 666 -20.17 33.99 63.18
CA ASP A 666 -21.45 34.52 63.64
C ASP A 666 -22.55 34.21 62.62
N ILE A 667 -23.74 33.82 63.08
CA ILE A 667 -24.82 33.36 62.21
C ILE A 667 -25.33 34.50 61.31
N GLU A 668 -25.22 35.75 61.78
CA GLU A 668 -25.56 36.94 61.01
C GLU A 668 -24.57 37.20 59.86
N LEU A 669 -23.31 36.80 60.04
CA LEU A 669 -22.22 36.99 59.06
C LEU A 669 -21.96 35.74 58.19
N LEU A 670 -22.62 34.61 58.49
CA LEU A 670 -22.44 33.33 57.80
C LEU A 670 -22.62 33.44 56.28
N VAL A 671 -23.50 34.33 55.81
CA VAL A 671 -23.75 34.55 54.37
C VAL A 671 -22.47 34.94 53.62
N LEU A 672 -21.60 35.75 54.23
CA LEU A 672 -20.35 36.21 53.63
C LEU A 672 -19.33 35.07 53.49
N ASP A 673 -19.20 34.24 54.53
CA ASP A 673 -18.30 33.08 54.52
C ASP A 673 -18.77 32.01 53.52
N LEU A 674 -20.09 31.88 53.34
CA LEU A 674 -20.69 30.95 52.38
C LEU A 674 -20.53 31.39 50.92
N HIS A 675 -20.38 32.69 50.62
CA HIS A 675 -20.20 33.15 49.23
C HIS A 675 -18.98 32.54 48.56
N THR A 676 -17.84 32.56 49.25
CA THR A 676 -16.58 32.01 48.71
C THR A 676 -16.66 30.49 48.60
N LEU A 677 -17.20 29.81 49.63
CA LEU A 677 -17.28 28.36 49.68
C LEU A 677 -18.24 27.78 48.63
N LEU A 678 -19.43 28.36 48.46
CA LEU A 678 -20.43 27.94 47.47
C LEU A 678 -20.04 28.33 46.03
N GLY A 679 -19.10 29.27 45.88
CA GLY A 679 -18.48 29.61 44.60
C GLY A 679 -17.40 28.59 44.20
N SER A 680 -16.54 28.20 45.14
CA SER A 680 -15.47 27.22 44.91
C SER A 680 -15.98 25.76 44.85
N TYR A 681 -17.05 25.42 45.58
CA TYR A 681 -17.63 24.07 45.63
C TYR A 681 -19.16 24.08 45.35
N PRO A 682 -19.57 24.21 44.08
CA PRO A 682 -20.99 24.19 43.68
C PRO A 682 -21.80 22.96 44.13
N SER A 683 -21.16 21.81 44.31
CA SER A 683 -21.75 20.54 44.77
C SER A 683 -22.11 20.51 46.25
N LEU A 684 -21.72 21.51 47.03
CA LEU A 684 -22.07 21.63 48.44
C LEU A 684 -23.58 21.93 48.60
N THR A 685 -24.29 21.03 49.28
CA THR A 685 -25.75 21.12 49.45
C THR A 685 -26.15 21.82 50.74
N GLU A 686 -27.40 22.29 50.80
CA GLU A 686 -28.02 22.80 52.03
C GLU A 686 -27.95 21.76 53.17
N ASP A 687 -28.18 20.48 52.87
CA ASP A 687 -28.13 19.39 53.86
C ASP A 687 -26.73 19.23 54.46
N HIS A 688 -25.67 19.34 53.65
CA HIS A 688 -24.29 19.30 54.15
C HIS A 688 -23.99 20.43 55.12
N LEU A 689 -24.44 21.65 54.82
CA LEU A 689 -24.23 22.80 55.70
C LEU A 689 -25.05 22.70 56.99
N VAL A 690 -26.31 22.27 56.91
CA VAL A 690 -27.13 22.04 58.12
C VAL A 690 -26.48 20.99 59.02
N ARG A 691 -25.97 19.89 58.45
CA ARG A 691 -25.28 18.83 59.19
C ARG A 691 -24.03 19.33 59.90
N LEU A 692 -23.25 20.19 59.26
CA LEU A 692 -22.06 20.80 59.87
C LEU A 692 -22.44 21.55 61.17
N PHE A 693 -23.56 22.27 61.15
CA PHE A 693 -24.04 23.05 62.30
C PHE A 693 -24.68 22.21 63.42
N TYR A 694 -24.88 20.88 63.25
CA TYR A 694 -25.30 20.01 64.35
C TYR A 694 -24.25 19.84 65.46
N ILE A 695 -23.03 20.31 65.23
CA ILE A 695 -22.01 20.43 66.27
C ILE A 695 -22.35 21.55 67.25
N ARG A 696 -23.07 22.59 66.84
CA ARG A 696 -23.51 23.72 67.67
C ARG A 696 -24.87 23.47 68.31
N ASN A 697 -25.06 23.96 69.53
CA ASN A 697 -26.34 23.90 70.23
C ASN A 697 -27.13 25.22 70.21
N ASP A 698 -26.48 26.32 69.85
CA ASP A 698 -27.03 27.68 69.87
C ASP A 698 -27.73 28.07 68.56
N VAL A 699 -27.49 27.33 67.48
CA VAL A 699 -28.02 27.62 66.15
C VAL A 699 -29.08 26.59 65.76
N LYS A 700 -30.27 27.04 65.35
CA LYS A 700 -31.32 26.14 64.86
C LYS A 700 -31.11 25.82 63.39
N ALA A 701 -31.45 24.59 62.99
CA ALA A 701 -31.36 24.16 61.60
C ALA A 701 -32.12 25.10 60.63
N ALA A 702 -33.28 25.64 61.05
CA ALA A 702 -34.06 26.56 60.23
C ALA A 702 -33.30 27.87 59.90
N GLU A 703 -32.56 28.41 60.86
CA GLU A 703 -31.76 29.63 60.70
C GLU A 703 -30.60 29.40 59.72
N VAL A 704 -29.94 28.24 59.80
CA VAL A 704 -28.89 27.86 58.83
C VAL A 704 -29.46 27.76 57.43
N ARG A 705 -30.62 27.10 57.25
CA ARG A 705 -31.25 26.96 55.93
C ARG A 705 -31.57 28.31 55.30
N GLU A 706 -32.12 29.24 56.09
CA GLU A 706 -32.41 30.60 55.63
C GLU A 706 -31.13 31.29 55.15
N LYS A 707 -30.06 31.28 55.96
CA LYS A 707 -28.78 31.89 55.59
C LYS A 707 -28.13 31.23 54.36
N VAL A 708 -28.26 29.92 54.20
CA VAL A 708 -27.77 29.20 53.02
C VAL A 708 -28.55 29.60 51.78
N GLN A 709 -29.88 29.72 51.86
CA GLN A 709 -30.71 30.17 50.74
C GLN A 709 -30.41 31.63 50.36
N ASP A 710 -30.19 32.49 51.35
CA ASP A 710 -29.77 33.87 51.13
C ASP A 710 -28.41 33.95 50.44
N ALA A 711 -27.44 33.14 50.88
CA ALA A 711 -26.13 33.02 50.24
C ALA A 711 -26.24 32.49 48.80
N MET A 712 -27.10 31.50 48.55
CA MET A 712 -27.33 30.96 47.21
C MET A 712 -28.00 31.95 46.26
N LYS A 713 -28.88 32.83 46.76
CA LYS A 713 -29.52 33.89 45.98
C LYS A 713 -28.59 35.07 45.71
N SER A 714 -27.69 35.39 46.65
CA SER A 714 -26.82 36.55 46.59
C SER A 714 -25.41 36.27 46.02
N LYS A 715 -25.03 35.01 45.82
CA LYS A 715 -23.71 34.65 45.26
C LYS A 715 -23.55 35.13 43.82
N LYS A 716 -22.35 35.60 43.47
CA LYS A 716 -21.92 35.82 42.07
C LYS A 716 -21.36 34.52 41.50
N ALA A 717 -21.62 34.26 40.21
CA ALA A 717 -21.04 33.11 39.52
C ALA A 717 -19.51 33.26 39.46
N MET A 718 -18.79 32.41 40.19
CA MET A 718 -17.35 32.22 40.03
C MET A 718 -17.11 31.09 39.02
N VAL A 719 -16.11 31.25 38.15
CA VAL A 719 -15.66 30.20 37.23
C VAL A 719 -15.06 29.09 38.08
N SER A 720 -15.83 28.04 38.35
CA SER A 720 -15.37 26.89 39.13
C SER A 720 -14.34 26.10 38.31
N ILE A 721 -13.18 25.86 38.91
CA ILE A 721 -12.21 24.88 38.40
C ILE A 721 -12.81 23.49 38.69
N ALA A 722 -13.22 22.79 37.64
CA ALA A 722 -13.96 21.52 37.72
C ALA A 722 -13.31 20.39 38.55
N LYS A 723 -12.04 20.51 38.95
CA LYS A 723 -11.29 19.44 39.66
C LYS A 723 -11.62 19.30 41.15
N GLN A 724 -12.07 20.35 41.85
CA GLN A 724 -12.35 20.31 43.29
C GLN A 724 -13.84 20.06 43.62
N ASP A 725 -14.73 20.23 42.65
CA ASP A 725 -16.20 20.14 42.83
C ASP A 725 -16.76 18.70 42.90
N CYS A 726 -15.93 17.66 42.87
CA CYS A 726 -16.40 16.27 42.95
C CYS A 726 -16.59 15.76 44.39
N ILE A 727 -15.93 16.35 45.39
CA ILE A 727 -15.87 15.79 46.75
C ILE A 727 -17.27 15.65 47.38
N PHE A 728 -18.11 16.68 47.29
CA PHE A 728 -19.46 16.64 47.88
C PHE A 728 -20.48 15.88 47.04
N LYS A 729 -20.23 15.63 45.74
CA LYS A 729 -21.14 14.79 44.92
C LYS A 729 -21.17 13.35 45.42
N GLU A 730 -20.08 12.88 46.01
CA GLU A 730 -19.94 11.52 46.51
C GLU A 730 -20.16 11.38 48.03
N ILE A 731 -20.39 12.49 48.74
CA ILE A 731 -20.82 12.50 50.14
C ILE A 731 -22.33 12.62 50.12
N VAL A 732 -23.02 11.49 50.28
CA VAL A 732 -24.49 11.44 50.30
C VAL A 732 -24.95 10.74 51.57
N PHE A 733 -25.97 11.29 52.21
CA PHE A 733 -26.57 10.73 53.42
C PHE A 733 -27.98 10.23 53.09
N SER A 734 -28.21 8.93 53.25
CA SER A 734 -29.55 8.30 53.11
C SER A 734 -30.46 8.67 54.28
N ASP A 735 -29.85 8.90 55.44
CA ASP A 735 -30.56 9.08 56.69
C ASP A 735 -30.71 10.57 56.94
N LYS A 736 -31.94 11.05 57.09
CA LYS A 736 -32.14 12.35 57.72
C LYS A 736 -31.75 12.16 59.21
N LEU A 737 -30.91 13.03 59.75
CA LEU A 737 -30.72 13.16 61.20
C LEU A 737 -31.93 13.94 61.75
N TRP A 738 -33.04 13.26 62.02
CA TRP A 738 -34.24 13.80 62.68
C TRP A 738 -34.43 13.13 64.02
#